data_AF-A0A640Y901-F1
#
_entry.id   AF-A0A640Y901-F1
#
_cell.length_a   1.000
_cell.length_b   1.000
_cell.length_c   1.000
_cell.angle_alpha   90.00
_cell.angle_beta   90.00
_cell.angle_gamma   90.00
#
_symmetry.space_group_name_H-M   'P 1'
#
loop_
_entity.id
_entity.type
_entity.pdbx_description
1 polymer ?
#
loop_
_entity_poly.entity_id
_entity_poly.type
_entity_poly.pdbx_seq_one_letter_code
_entity_poly.pdbx_strand_id
1 'polypeptide(L)'
;MGRARRATRWTVAAVVAGVALSLSAVASASPYIHAHRGGPLKTVRGELRPAYPENSLPAFRHAASLGFVLEMDAMVTADGRAVVMHDASLKRTTTCTGLVAERTLAEIRRECEIDILGTDEISRHLGRRDDRRAKVPTLVQALELAHRKGVGANVEIKNYPGPGFDPSSPSRFALRVAQEIKRSGFPPDDLILQSFLPGNVAPFRDDPYFDSSETSFLSLAAVNGVAVQVAAANGFDWVSPEWPVSREWISDAHDAGLRVVPYTFERRGEAKAATIAGADALIANDPLAAREAAKAVEPPRPAQPKPPSATACARFRAEDRARPVVNLLRRNRSGPRVFALQYKQDLRNVVSHRSFRSKIECMIRDYVVPHLARDRPNVVALTEDVGLMTLATGSRGASTREIFEDPGNIPGCENVPSPCVVAVALGELDAAYADVEEAYGERFDAVPGFSKAFVAGTDTFARGWMQTFSDLARRYGVYILGSNNQAEFRESVDPEEIATFADPDVEHPRSAFVATGPEVYNEAFMWAPRNVTPDGPRPLRNVVASNKKVPLTPIEQAISVTPGPSSGPDGIENVRPYRIPGTKARMSFATSLPAFVYNGGPVTPFGEAPGPGIDPCADTASYYMYCLDALGTNLVMQDEANPGMWATAGEWQPLEWMSSTWRAVADPTVEFDYNVTPHMVGNLGDLVFDGQTAIAQRGLRGPRGAKRARASCSYVGNDRFLAAEDPPGYEVYAGPKREFLGLAPWVASDASRAKLRAVGAALAPGSGDPRENDYLETAVVADLPFPPVPRRPNCSG
;
A
#
# COMPACT_ATOMS: atom_id res chain seq x y z
N MET A 1 86.93 23.49 -15.90
CA MET A 1 85.58 24.07 -16.04
C MET A 1 84.65 22.92 -16.36
N GLY A 2 83.84 22.49 -15.40
CA GLY A 2 83.27 21.16 -15.51
C GLY A 2 82.09 20.93 -14.59
N ARG A 3 81.26 20.00 -15.05
CA ARG A 3 80.65 18.97 -14.21
C ARG A 3 80.03 17.92 -15.13
N ALA A 4 80.70 16.77 -15.18
CA ALA A 4 80.04 15.49 -15.27
C ALA A 4 80.73 14.60 -14.23
N ARG A 5 80.03 14.24 -13.15
CA ARG A 5 80.43 13.12 -12.30
C ARG A 5 79.19 12.32 -11.94
N ARG A 6 79.20 11.08 -12.40
CA ARG A 6 78.38 9.96 -11.94
C ARG A 6 78.54 9.80 -10.43
N ALA A 7 77.47 9.40 -9.76
CA ALA A 7 77.55 8.54 -8.58
C ALA A 7 76.29 7.69 -8.49
N THR A 8 76.53 6.42 -8.18
CA THR A 8 75.56 5.34 -8.12
C THR A 8 75.26 5.06 -6.65
N ARG A 9 73.98 4.80 -6.37
CA ARG A 9 73.42 3.82 -5.40
C ARG A 9 73.26 4.16 -3.89
N TRP A 10 72.00 3.89 -3.48
CA TRP A 10 71.41 3.47 -2.19
C TRP A 10 71.35 4.46 -1.00
N THR A 11 70.13 4.90 -0.69
CA THR A 11 69.68 5.11 0.70
C THR A 11 68.15 4.90 0.82
N VAL A 12 67.78 4.28 1.94
CA VAL A 12 66.46 3.88 2.43
C VAL A 12 65.68 5.09 3.00
N ALA A 13 64.35 4.91 3.14
CA ALA A 13 63.36 5.68 3.93
C ALA A 13 62.57 6.75 3.15
N ALA A 14 61.24 6.89 3.26
CA ALA A 14 60.26 6.27 4.15
C ALA A 14 58.87 6.24 3.45
N VAL A 15 58.16 5.12 3.61
CA VAL A 15 56.72 5.02 3.39
C VAL A 15 56.03 5.69 4.58
N VAL A 16 55.31 6.78 4.35
CA VAL A 16 54.22 7.21 5.23
C VAL A 16 52.95 6.98 4.43
N ALA A 17 52.28 5.86 4.74
CA ALA A 17 50.94 5.58 4.30
C ALA A 17 50.00 6.65 4.86
N GLY A 18 49.46 7.48 3.97
CA GLY A 18 48.25 8.24 4.26
C GLY A 18 47.11 7.24 4.39
N VAL A 19 46.79 6.86 5.62
CA VAL A 19 45.50 6.24 5.95
C VAL A 19 44.45 7.33 5.82
N ALA A 20 43.91 7.49 4.62
CA ALA A 20 42.61 8.12 4.45
C ALA A 20 41.59 7.15 5.05
N LEU A 21 41.16 7.43 6.28
CA LEU A 21 39.98 6.85 6.90
C LEU A 21 38.76 7.19 6.03
N SER A 22 38.41 6.31 5.10
CA SER A 22 37.11 6.28 4.46
C SER A 22 36.09 5.79 5.49
N LEU A 23 35.56 6.74 6.27
CA LEU A 23 34.36 6.53 7.08
C LEU A 23 33.15 6.55 6.15
N SER A 24 32.85 5.42 5.52
CA SER A 24 31.57 5.18 4.88
C SER A 24 30.55 4.78 5.96
N ALA A 25 29.84 5.77 6.52
CA ALA A 25 28.43 5.56 6.88
C ALA A 25 27.68 5.43 5.53
N VAL A 26 26.63 4.64 5.34
CA VAL A 26 25.26 4.82 5.84
C VAL A 26 24.42 3.56 5.45
N ALA A 27 23.29 3.23 6.09
CA ALA A 27 22.13 2.49 5.50
C ALA A 27 20.81 2.71 6.29
N SER A 28 19.70 2.30 5.65
CA SER A 28 18.25 2.47 5.92
C SER A 28 17.68 3.77 6.54
N ALA A 29 16.57 4.25 5.96
CA ALA A 29 15.76 5.34 6.51
C ALA A 29 14.60 4.79 7.36
N SER A 30 14.94 4.32 8.56
CA SER A 30 14.04 3.81 9.62
C SER A 30 13.34 2.48 9.35
N PRO A 31 13.94 1.37 9.82
CA PRO A 31 13.24 0.10 9.96
C PRO A 31 11.95 0.21 10.78
N TYR A 32 11.08 -0.79 10.62
CA TYR A 32 10.04 -1.09 11.60
C TYR A 32 10.66 -1.58 12.92
N ILE A 33 9.93 -1.46 14.04
CA ILE A 33 10.46 -1.86 15.35
C ILE A 33 9.55 -2.90 16.00
N HIS A 34 10.13 -4.05 16.30
CA HIS A 34 9.48 -5.19 16.95
C HIS A 34 9.88 -5.18 18.44
N ALA A 35 8.90 -5.12 19.33
CA ALA A 35 9.12 -5.10 20.77
C ALA A 35 9.40 -6.53 21.26
N HIS A 36 10.67 -6.87 21.43
CA HIS A 36 11.13 -8.19 21.88
C HIS A 36 10.46 -8.56 23.20
N ARG A 37 9.68 -9.65 23.22
CA ARG A 37 8.90 -10.10 24.38
C ARG A 37 8.04 -8.99 25.01
N GLY A 38 7.60 -8.01 24.22
CA GLY A 38 6.84 -6.84 24.65
C GLY A 38 7.66 -5.65 25.17
N GLY A 39 8.98 -5.64 25.00
CA GLY A 39 9.87 -4.54 25.39
C GLY A 39 10.10 -4.46 26.91
N PRO A 40 10.81 -5.43 27.53
CA PRO A 40 10.96 -5.53 28.98
C PRO A 40 11.86 -4.45 29.60
N LEU A 41 12.68 -3.75 28.80
CA LEU A 41 13.66 -2.78 29.27
C LEU A 41 13.29 -1.34 28.91
N LYS A 42 13.90 -0.40 29.63
CA LYS A 42 13.84 1.04 29.33
C LYS A 42 15.15 1.73 29.65
N THR A 43 15.60 2.56 28.72
CA THR A 43 16.76 3.43 28.86
C THR A 43 16.38 4.67 29.66
N VAL A 44 17.01 4.86 30.81
CA VAL A 44 16.82 6.03 31.68
C VAL A 44 18.18 6.67 31.92
N ARG A 45 18.37 7.90 31.43
CA ARG A 45 19.64 8.65 31.54
C ARG A 45 20.86 7.89 30.99
N GLY A 46 20.67 7.12 29.92
CA GLY A 46 21.74 6.36 29.27
C GLY A 46 21.97 4.95 29.82
N GLU A 47 21.24 4.54 30.86
CA GLU A 47 21.33 3.20 31.45
C GLU A 47 20.06 2.40 31.17
N LEU A 48 20.21 1.16 30.75
CA LEU A 48 19.10 0.21 30.63
C LEU A 48 18.62 -0.21 32.02
N ARG A 49 17.31 -0.23 32.20
CA ARG A 49 16.66 -0.63 33.46
C ARG A 49 15.48 -1.56 33.20
N PRO A 50 15.23 -2.53 34.09
CA PRO A 50 14.01 -3.34 34.07
C PRO A 50 12.77 -2.45 34.16
N ALA A 51 11.84 -2.60 33.23
CA ALA A 51 10.63 -1.77 33.15
C ALA A 51 9.34 -2.60 33.24
N TYR A 52 9.27 -3.67 32.45
CA TYR A 52 8.10 -4.56 32.39
C TYR A 52 8.53 -6.02 32.52
N PRO A 53 7.64 -6.92 32.97
CA PRO A 53 7.89 -8.36 32.88
C PRO A 53 7.89 -8.78 31.40
N GLU A 54 8.93 -9.47 30.94
CA GLU A 54 8.94 -10.04 29.58
C GLU A 54 7.75 -10.98 29.35
N ASN A 55 7.28 -11.07 28.09
CA ASN A 55 6.19 -11.97 27.68
C ASN A 55 4.90 -11.82 28.51
N SER A 56 4.55 -10.58 28.85
CA SER A 56 3.42 -10.28 29.73
C SER A 56 2.43 -9.30 29.11
N LEU A 57 1.13 -9.43 29.45
CA LEU A 57 0.10 -8.49 28.98
C LEU A 57 0.40 -7.01 29.34
N PRO A 58 0.99 -6.67 30.49
CA PRO A 58 1.45 -5.30 30.75
C PRO A 58 2.49 -4.79 29.75
N ALA A 59 3.52 -5.59 29.42
CA ALA A 59 4.55 -5.24 28.45
C ALA A 59 3.93 -5.04 27.06
N PHE A 60 3.17 -6.02 26.59
CA PHE A 60 2.47 -5.96 25.30
C PHE A 60 1.51 -4.78 25.19
N ARG A 61 0.78 -4.45 26.27
CA ARG A 61 -0.14 -3.31 26.27
C ARG A 61 0.60 -1.98 26.13
N HIS A 62 1.77 -1.87 26.76
CA HIS A 62 2.61 -0.69 26.62
C HIS A 62 3.18 -0.57 25.21
N ALA A 63 3.79 -1.63 24.69
CA ALA A 63 4.36 -1.67 23.36
C ALA A 63 3.30 -1.36 22.27
N ALA A 64 2.13 -2.00 22.34
CA ALA A 64 1.03 -1.77 21.42
C ALA A 64 0.49 -0.33 21.49
N SER A 65 0.49 0.31 22.67
CA SER A 65 0.08 1.71 22.80
C SER A 65 1.02 2.70 22.09
N LEU A 66 2.22 2.24 21.74
CA LEU A 66 3.24 3.00 21.02
C LEU A 66 3.35 2.55 19.55
N GLY A 67 2.47 1.65 19.09
CA GLY A 67 2.40 1.17 17.71
C GLY A 67 3.57 0.25 17.31
N PHE A 68 4.14 -0.51 18.25
CA PHE A 68 5.16 -1.52 17.93
C PHE A 68 4.51 -2.85 17.55
N VAL A 69 5.13 -3.57 16.60
CA VAL A 69 4.87 -5.00 16.40
C VAL A 69 5.27 -5.74 17.67
N LEU A 70 4.44 -6.68 18.11
CA LEU A 70 4.68 -7.43 19.33
C LEU A 70 5.40 -8.73 19.01
N GLU A 71 6.68 -8.82 19.38
CA GLU A 71 7.42 -10.07 19.29
C GLU A 71 7.17 -10.89 20.59
N MET A 72 6.89 -12.18 20.45
CA MET A 72 6.52 -13.06 21.56
C MET A 72 6.85 -14.53 21.33
N ASP A 73 7.03 -15.25 22.43
CA ASP A 73 7.44 -16.66 22.43
C ASP A 73 6.28 -17.61 22.72
N ALA A 74 6.01 -18.58 21.85
CA ALA A 74 4.95 -19.57 22.04
C ALA A 74 5.48 -20.91 22.57
N MET A 75 5.00 -21.31 23.75
CA MET A 75 5.26 -22.61 24.40
C MET A 75 3.96 -23.39 24.61
N VAL A 76 4.02 -24.72 24.61
CA VAL A 76 2.84 -25.59 24.76
C VAL A 76 2.82 -26.28 26.12
N THR A 77 1.67 -26.25 26.80
CA THR A 77 1.41 -26.89 28.09
C THR A 77 1.13 -28.39 27.97
N ALA A 78 1.10 -29.12 29.09
CA ALA A 78 0.79 -30.56 29.11
C ALA A 78 -0.57 -30.91 28.50
N ASP A 79 -1.58 -30.05 28.70
CA ASP A 79 -2.92 -30.16 28.12
C ASP A 79 -3.02 -29.53 26.71
N GLY A 80 -1.88 -29.15 26.13
CA GLY A 80 -1.80 -28.78 24.72
C GLY A 80 -2.22 -27.36 24.39
N ARG A 81 -2.18 -26.44 25.35
CA ARG A 81 -2.55 -25.03 25.17
C ARG A 81 -1.28 -24.19 24.99
N ALA A 82 -1.34 -23.17 24.14
CA ALA A 82 -0.21 -22.26 23.95
C ALA A 82 -0.21 -21.14 25.01
N VAL A 83 0.92 -20.99 25.69
CA VAL A 83 1.24 -19.88 26.60
C VAL A 83 2.37 -19.03 26.05
N VAL A 84 2.43 -17.78 26.49
CA VAL A 84 3.47 -16.84 26.06
C VAL A 84 4.61 -16.86 27.07
N MET A 85 5.73 -17.49 26.71
CA MET A 85 6.88 -17.68 27.58
C MET A 85 8.13 -18.06 26.78
N HIS A 86 9.27 -17.48 27.14
CA HIS A 86 10.54 -17.72 26.46
C HIS A 86 11.13 -19.10 26.77
N ASP A 87 11.24 -19.43 28.05
CA ASP A 87 11.96 -20.61 28.53
C ASP A 87 11.06 -21.84 28.59
N ALA A 88 11.63 -23.03 28.38
CA ALA A 88 10.94 -24.28 28.67
C ALA A 88 10.64 -24.48 30.17
N SER A 89 11.43 -23.87 31.04
CA SER A 89 11.31 -23.93 32.50
C SER A 89 10.60 -22.69 33.04
N LEU A 90 9.67 -22.90 33.98
CA LEU A 90 8.96 -21.82 34.68
C LEU A 90 9.86 -21.01 35.63
N LYS A 91 11.07 -21.51 35.93
CA LYS A 91 11.88 -21.07 37.09
C LYS A 91 12.46 -19.66 36.98
N ARG A 92 12.88 -19.21 35.79
CA ARG A 92 13.63 -17.94 35.65
C ARG A 92 12.73 -16.73 35.90
N THR A 93 11.53 -16.75 35.32
CA THR A 93 10.66 -15.57 35.26
C THR A 93 9.46 -15.64 36.16
N THR A 94 9.19 -16.79 36.79
CA THR A 94 7.99 -16.99 37.61
C THR A 94 8.30 -17.54 39.00
N THR A 95 7.29 -17.49 39.87
CA THR A 95 7.28 -18.14 41.18
C THR A 95 7.27 -19.68 41.15
N CYS A 96 7.14 -20.29 39.97
CA CYS A 96 7.00 -21.73 39.80
C CYS A 96 8.32 -22.41 39.37
N THR A 97 8.35 -23.73 39.47
CA THR A 97 9.44 -24.58 38.96
C THR A 97 8.87 -25.71 38.11
N GLY A 98 9.74 -26.37 37.34
CA GLY A 98 9.36 -27.45 36.41
C GLY A 98 9.14 -26.92 34.99
N LEU A 99 8.82 -27.81 34.06
CA LEU A 99 8.66 -27.46 32.66
C LEU A 99 7.24 -27.01 32.34
N VAL A 100 7.09 -26.12 31.36
CA VAL A 100 5.78 -25.72 30.82
C VAL A 100 5.04 -26.95 30.28
N ALA A 101 5.74 -27.83 29.57
CA ALA A 101 5.18 -29.05 28.98
C ALA A 101 4.70 -30.10 30.02
N GLU A 102 5.03 -29.93 31.31
CA GLU A 102 4.64 -30.84 32.39
C GLU A 102 3.46 -30.31 33.22
N ARG A 103 3.00 -29.10 32.95
CA ARG A 103 1.91 -28.44 33.69
C ARG A 103 0.77 -28.11 32.76
N THR A 104 -0.46 -28.24 33.23
CA THR A 104 -1.64 -27.79 32.51
C THR A 104 -1.74 -26.26 32.54
N LEU A 105 -2.46 -25.68 31.58
CA LEU A 105 -2.72 -24.23 31.57
C LEU A 105 -3.41 -23.76 32.86
N ALA A 106 -4.34 -24.56 33.38
CA ALA A 106 -5.08 -24.23 34.60
C ALA A 106 -4.14 -24.14 35.82
N GLU A 107 -3.18 -25.04 35.94
CA GLU A 107 -2.16 -25.01 37.00
C GLU A 107 -1.26 -23.79 36.86
N ILE A 108 -0.70 -23.56 35.66
CA ILE A 108 0.18 -22.40 35.41
C ILE A 108 -0.53 -21.10 35.76
N ARG A 109 -1.77 -20.90 35.30
CA ARG A 109 -2.52 -19.66 35.56
C ARG A 109 -2.90 -19.47 37.02
N ARG A 110 -3.15 -20.57 37.75
CA ARG A 110 -3.55 -20.53 39.17
C ARG A 110 -2.34 -20.29 40.07
N GLU A 111 -1.23 -20.97 39.82
CA GLU A 111 -0.12 -21.12 40.76
C GLU A 111 1.10 -20.26 40.41
N CYS A 112 1.28 -19.90 39.13
CA CYS A 112 2.45 -19.19 38.67
C CYS A 112 2.18 -17.70 38.47
N GLU A 113 3.08 -16.88 38.98
CA GLU A 113 3.12 -15.44 38.74
C GLU A 113 4.48 -15.07 38.19
N ILE A 114 4.50 -14.32 37.09
CA ILE A 114 5.68 -13.64 36.61
C ILE A 114 6.06 -12.61 37.67
N ASP A 115 7.22 -12.78 38.28
CA ASP A 115 7.67 -11.97 39.41
C ASP A 115 9.05 -11.37 39.19
N ILE A 116 9.41 -11.17 37.93
CA ILE A 116 10.61 -10.47 37.51
C ILE A 116 10.24 -9.36 36.54
N LEU A 117 10.91 -8.22 36.64
CA LEU A 117 10.94 -7.22 35.57
C LEU A 117 12.22 -7.39 34.76
N GLY A 118 12.19 -6.94 33.51
CA GLY A 118 13.33 -7.00 32.63
C GLY A 118 13.49 -8.38 32.00
N THR A 119 14.69 -8.64 31.49
CA THR A 119 15.07 -9.91 30.88
C THR A 119 16.52 -10.20 31.23
N ASP A 120 16.86 -11.49 31.28
CA ASP A 120 18.23 -11.99 31.43
C ASP A 120 19.04 -11.27 32.53
N GLU A 121 20.20 -10.72 32.18
CA GLU A 121 21.12 -10.06 33.11
C GLU A 121 20.58 -8.71 33.63
N ILE A 122 19.69 -8.05 32.87
CA ILE A 122 19.09 -6.77 33.24
C ILE A 122 17.68 -7.03 33.77
N SER A 123 17.63 -7.65 34.95
CA SER A 123 16.39 -8.08 35.56
C SER A 123 16.29 -7.73 37.05
N ARG A 124 15.05 -7.72 37.57
CA ARG A 124 14.79 -7.44 38.98
C ARG A 124 13.59 -8.21 39.49
N HIS A 125 13.80 -9.06 40.50
CA HIS A 125 12.71 -9.75 41.20
C HIS A 125 11.79 -8.78 41.94
N LEU A 126 10.51 -9.09 41.91
CA LEU A 126 9.42 -8.36 42.51
C LEU A 126 9.04 -9.01 43.84
N GLY A 127 8.78 -8.20 44.87
CA GLY A 127 8.26 -8.73 46.14
C GLY A 127 6.85 -9.30 45.98
N ARG A 128 6.43 -10.19 46.90
CA ARG A 128 5.12 -10.88 46.84
C ARG A 128 3.89 -9.97 46.74
N ARG A 129 3.99 -8.71 47.21
CA ARG A 129 2.90 -7.72 47.19
C ARG A 129 3.05 -6.67 46.09
N ASP A 130 4.01 -6.84 45.19
CA ASP A 130 4.23 -5.90 44.09
C ASP A 130 3.13 -6.08 43.03
N ASP A 131 2.47 -4.98 42.68
CA ASP A 131 1.33 -4.96 41.75
C ASP A 131 1.75 -5.13 40.28
N ARG A 132 3.07 -5.09 39.99
CA ARG A 132 3.61 -5.35 38.66
C ARG A 132 3.82 -6.84 38.37
N ARG A 133 3.63 -7.72 39.37
CA ARG A 133 3.56 -9.16 39.12
C ARG A 133 2.43 -9.44 38.13
N ALA A 134 2.65 -10.38 37.21
CA ALA A 134 1.68 -10.69 36.16
C ALA A 134 1.39 -12.19 36.12
N LYS A 135 0.26 -12.59 35.53
CA LYS A 135 0.03 -13.99 35.18
C LYS A 135 0.71 -14.30 33.84
N VAL A 136 1.14 -15.55 33.67
CA VAL A 136 1.58 -16.08 32.37
C VAL A 136 0.41 -15.97 31.38
N PRO A 137 0.55 -15.19 30.28
CA PRO A 137 -0.52 -15.04 29.30
C PRO A 137 -0.72 -16.34 28.51
N THR A 138 -1.95 -16.57 28.03
CA THR A 138 -2.13 -17.47 26.88
C THR A 138 -1.77 -16.74 25.60
N LEU A 139 -1.42 -17.48 24.54
CA LEU A 139 -1.20 -16.88 23.22
C LEU A 139 -2.44 -16.12 22.73
N VAL A 140 -3.63 -16.70 22.91
CA VAL A 140 -4.92 -16.05 22.61
C VAL A 140 -5.04 -14.68 23.26
N GLN A 141 -4.67 -14.53 24.54
CA GLN A 141 -4.79 -13.25 25.25
C GLN A 141 -3.85 -12.18 24.70
N ALA A 142 -2.64 -12.57 24.29
CA ALA A 142 -1.67 -11.65 23.71
C ALA A 142 -2.10 -11.21 22.31
N LEU A 143 -2.55 -12.15 21.47
CA LEU A 143 -3.00 -11.86 20.11
C LEU A 143 -4.31 -11.07 20.07
N GLU A 144 -5.29 -11.39 20.92
CA GLU A 144 -6.49 -10.57 21.05
C GLU A 144 -6.17 -9.12 21.50
N LEU A 145 -5.14 -8.94 22.33
CA LEU A 145 -4.67 -7.61 22.72
C LEU A 145 -4.07 -6.87 21.52
N ALA A 146 -3.20 -7.54 20.75
CA ALA A 146 -2.60 -6.99 19.54
C ALA A 146 -3.68 -6.58 18.52
N HIS A 147 -4.61 -7.47 18.21
CA HIS A 147 -5.73 -7.23 17.29
C HIS A 147 -6.59 -6.03 17.73
N ARG A 148 -7.00 -5.96 19.01
CA ARG A 148 -7.77 -4.81 19.53
C ARG A 148 -7.01 -3.48 19.47
N LYS A 149 -5.68 -3.53 19.39
CA LYS A 149 -4.80 -2.36 19.30
C LYS A 149 -4.41 -2.02 17.87
N GLY A 150 -4.70 -2.89 16.89
CA GLY A 150 -4.32 -2.71 15.49
C GLY A 150 -2.81 -2.69 15.30
N VAL A 151 -2.09 -3.61 15.95
CA VAL A 151 -0.65 -3.78 15.79
C VAL A 151 -0.33 -5.23 15.42
N GLY A 152 0.70 -5.41 14.59
CA GLY A 152 1.18 -6.73 14.19
C GLY A 152 1.78 -7.57 15.31
N ALA A 153 1.97 -8.86 15.05
CA ALA A 153 2.59 -9.82 15.95
C ALA A 153 3.69 -10.62 15.23
N ASN A 154 4.83 -10.82 15.90
CA ASN A 154 5.87 -11.76 15.48
C ASN A 154 5.94 -12.89 16.51
N VAL A 155 5.51 -14.11 16.14
CA VAL A 155 5.35 -15.24 17.07
C VAL A 155 6.45 -16.27 16.83
N GLU A 156 7.32 -16.48 17.81
CA GLU A 156 8.34 -17.51 17.77
C GLU A 156 7.81 -18.88 18.23
N ILE A 157 8.01 -19.91 17.41
CA ILE A 157 7.63 -21.30 17.71
C ILE A 157 8.79 -22.04 18.39
N LYS A 158 8.72 -22.15 19.73
CA LYS A 158 9.81 -22.61 20.60
C LYS A 158 9.97 -24.14 20.76
N ASN A 159 9.65 -24.93 19.73
CA ASN A 159 9.86 -26.38 19.78
C ASN A 159 11.29 -26.75 19.38
N TYR A 160 12.23 -26.73 20.33
CA TYR A 160 13.66 -26.99 20.07
C TYR A 160 14.18 -28.22 20.81
N PRO A 161 15.15 -28.98 20.24
CA PRO A 161 15.80 -30.10 20.93
C PRO A 161 16.34 -29.69 22.30
N GLY A 162 15.80 -30.29 23.37
CA GLY A 162 16.12 -29.93 24.73
C GLY A 162 14.97 -30.20 25.71
N PRO A 163 15.02 -29.64 26.94
CA PRO A 163 13.91 -29.73 27.88
C PRO A 163 12.64 -29.14 27.29
N GLY A 164 11.52 -29.88 27.36
CA GLY A 164 10.23 -29.44 26.81
C GLY A 164 10.05 -29.64 25.31
N PHE A 165 11.02 -30.24 24.62
CA PHE A 165 10.89 -30.64 23.20
C PHE A 165 9.78 -31.68 23.02
N ASP A 166 8.95 -31.53 21.99
CA ASP A 166 8.04 -32.59 21.52
C ASP A 166 8.66 -33.32 20.32
N PRO A 167 9.35 -34.46 20.54
CA PRO A 167 9.97 -35.25 19.47
C PRO A 167 8.94 -36.08 18.69
N SER A 168 7.68 -36.18 19.14
CA SER A 168 6.69 -37.09 18.57
C SER A 168 6.13 -36.60 17.22
N SER A 169 6.26 -35.30 16.93
CA SER A 169 6.14 -34.68 15.61
C SER A 169 6.32 -33.16 15.76
N PRO A 170 7.33 -32.51 15.14
CA PRO A 170 7.44 -31.04 15.11
C PRO A 170 6.14 -30.36 14.69
N SER A 171 5.39 -31.00 13.79
CA SER A 171 4.08 -30.55 13.32
C SER A 171 3.04 -30.46 14.45
N ARG A 172 3.05 -31.36 15.44
CA ARG A 172 2.01 -31.34 16.49
C ARG A 172 2.10 -30.11 17.39
N PHE A 173 3.31 -29.70 17.77
CA PHE A 173 3.51 -28.49 18.55
C PHE A 173 3.04 -27.26 17.76
N ALA A 174 3.54 -27.12 16.53
CA ALA A 174 3.16 -26.05 15.62
C ALA A 174 1.63 -25.99 15.40
N LEU A 175 0.99 -27.14 15.15
CA LEU A 175 -0.47 -27.23 14.98
C LEU A 175 -1.26 -26.78 16.22
N ARG A 176 -0.76 -27.03 17.44
CA ARG A 176 -1.41 -26.53 18.66
C ARG A 176 -1.28 -25.01 18.76
N VAL A 177 -0.13 -24.45 18.38
CA VAL A 177 0.05 -23.00 18.29
C VAL A 177 -0.88 -22.41 17.23
N ALA A 178 -0.92 -22.98 16.03
CA ALA A 178 -1.82 -22.59 14.93
C ALA A 178 -3.29 -22.57 15.37
N GLN A 179 -3.74 -23.58 16.12
CA GLN A 179 -5.09 -23.62 16.67
C GLN A 179 -5.38 -22.46 17.63
N GLU A 180 -4.42 -22.07 18.47
CA GLU A 180 -4.60 -20.93 19.39
C GLU A 180 -4.54 -19.58 18.65
N ILE A 181 -3.74 -19.45 17.59
CA ILE A 181 -3.77 -18.28 16.72
C ILE A 181 -5.15 -18.12 16.08
N LYS A 182 -5.67 -19.17 15.45
CA LYS A 182 -7.04 -19.20 14.88
C LYS A 182 -8.11 -18.85 15.90
N ARG A 183 -8.01 -19.42 17.11
CA ARG A 183 -8.95 -19.13 18.22
C ARG A 183 -8.94 -17.67 18.67
N SER A 184 -7.83 -16.96 18.49
CA SER A 184 -7.73 -15.54 18.84
C SER A 184 -8.40 -14.62 17.83
N GLY A 185 -8.65 -15.10 16.60
CA GLY A 185 -9.15 -14.28 15.49
C GLY A 185 -8.15 -13.22 15.01
N PHE A 186 -6.86 -13.44 15.25
CA PHE A 186 -5.81 -12.51 14.83
C PHE A 186 -5.57 -12.61 13.31
N PRO A 187 -5.60 -11.49 12.57
CA PRO A 187 -5.51 -11.50 11.12
C PRO A 187 -4.13 -12.00 10.67
N PRO A 188 -4.08 -12.92 9.68
CA PRO A 188 -2.82 -13.46 9.17
C PRO A 188 -1.94 -12.40 8.47
N ASP A 189 -2.51 -11.39 7.82
CA ASP A 189 -1.73 -10.29 7.18
C ASP A 189 -0.86 -9.48 8.16
N ASP A 190 -1.21 -9.48 9.45
CA ASP A 190 -0.49 -8.77 10.51
C ASP A 190 0.44 -9.72 11.31
N LEU A 191 0.62 -10.97 10.85
CA LEU A 191 1.31 -12.03 11.56
C LEU A 191 2.62 -12.44 10.87
N ILE A 192 3.70 -12.44 11.65
CA ILE A 192 4.97 -13.08 11.29
C ILE A 192 5.13 -14.33 12.15
N LEU A 193 5.40 -15.48 11.52
CA LEU A 193 5.72 -16.74 12.19
C LEU A 193 7.22 -17.03 12.07
N GLN A 194 7.91 -17.13 13.21
CA GLN A 194 9.37 -17.29 13.21
C GLN A 194 9.84 -18.53 14.00
N SER A 195 11.01 -19.06 13.65
CA SER A 195 11.65 -20.16 14.37
C SER A 195 13.11 -20.36 13.96
N PHE A 196 13.93 -20.87 14.88
CA PHE A 196 15.27 -21.37 14.58
C PHE A 196 15.30 -22.67 13.76
N LEU A 197 14.17 -23.37 13.70
CA LEU A 197 14.01 -24.61 12.95
C LEU A 197 12.92 -24.44 11.88
N PRO A 198 13.26 -24.58 10.57
CA PRO A 198 12.29 -24.44 9.50
C PRO A 198 11.07 -25.37 9.63
N GLY A 199 11.29 -26.59 10.14
CA GLY A 199 10.24 -27.57 10.35
C GLY A 199 9.16 -27.17 11.37
N ASN A 200 9.40 -26.14 12.20
CA ASN A 200 8.36 -25.60 13.10
C ASN A 200 7.42 -24.63 12.38
N VAL A 201 7.83 -24.03 11.26
CA VAL A 201 7.03 -23.08 10.48
C VAL A 201 6.35 -23.75 9.29
N ALA A 202 6.95 -24.82 8.74
CA ALA A 202 6.38 -25.57 7.61
C ALA A 202 4.88 -25.93 7.76
N PRO A 203 4.37 -26.39 8.93
CA PRO A 203 2.95 -26.74 9.08
C PRO A 203 1.96 -25.58 8.91
N PHE A 204 2.43 -24.33 9.02
CA PHE A 204 1.57 -23.17 8.82
C PHE A 204 1.36 -22.88 7.33
N ARG A 205 2.36 -23.14 6.48
CA ARG A 205 2.27 -22.95 5.02
C ARG A 205 1.29 -23.89 4.33
N ASP A 206 1.00 -25.04 4.95
CA ASP A 206 0.04 -26.01 4.43
C ASP A 206 -1.41 -25.70 4.87
N ASP A 207 -1.63 -24.62 5.63
CA ASP A 207 -2.91 -24.28 6.24
C ASP A 207 -3.44 -22.94 5.69
N PRO A 208 -4.55 -22.95 4.91
CA PRO A 208 -5.06 -21.76 4.20
C PRO A 208 -5.40 -20.53 5.06
N TYR A 209 -5.49 -20.71 6.37
CA TYR A 209 -5.64 -19.56 7.26
C TYR A 209 -4.40 -18.65 7.28
N PHE A 210 -3.24 -19.18 6.96
CA PHE A 210 -1.94 -18.52 7.10
C PHE A 210 -1.35 -18.08 5.75
N ASP A 211 -2.12 -18.11 4.66
CA ASP A 211 -1.62 -17.83 3.30
C ASP A 211 -1.04 -16.41 3.17
N SER A 212 -1.61 -15.38 3.83
CA SER A 212 -1.02 -14.03 3.93
C SER A 212 -0.01 -13.85 5.04
N SER A 213 0.10 -14.80 5.96
CA SER A 213 1.04 -14.62 7.06
C SER A 213 2.46 -14.74 6.55
N GLU A 214 3.32 -13.86 7.05
CA GLU A 214 4.72 -13.87 6.69
C GLU A 214 5.47 -14.86 7.57
N THR A 215 6.59 -15.37 7.06
CA THR A 215 7.43 -16.33 7.76
C THR A 215 8.86 -15.82 7.90
N SER A 216 9.50 -16.11 9.05
CA SER A 216 10.88 -15.71 9.31
C SER A 216 11.76 -16.87 9.79
N PHE A 217 12.96 -16.97 9.23
CA PHE A 217 13.99 -17.89 9.73
C PHE A 217 14.90 -17.20 10.76
N LEU A 218 14.87 -17.67 12.01
CA LEU A 218 15.79 -17.18 13.06
C LEU A 218 17.14 -17.89 12.95
N SER A 219 18.23 -17.13 13.01
CA SER A 219 19.58 -17.68 12.99
C SER A 219 20.42 -17.17 14.15
N LEU A 220 21.24 -18.06 14.71
CA LEU A 220 22.27 -17.71 15.69
C LEU A 220 23.54 -17.25 14.97
N ALA A 221 24.39 -16.49 15.67
CA ALA A 221 25.64 -15.97 15.09
C ALA A 221 26.51 -17.08 14.46
N ALA A 222 26.52 -18.28 15.06
CA ALA A 222 27.27 -19.44 14.56
C ALA A 222 26.78 -19.99 13.21
N VAL A 223 25.54 -19.68 12.81
CA VAL A 223 24.91 -20.19 11.57
C VAL A 223 24.52 -19.07 10.59
N ASN A 224 24.76 -17.80 10.92
CA ASN A 224 24.45 -16.67 10.03
C ASN A 224 25.07 -16.84 8.63
N GLY A 225 26.26 -17.44 8.52
CA GLY A 225 26.95 -17.65 7.22
C GLY A 225 26.21 -18.54 6.22
N VAL A 226 25.18 -19.29 6.63
CA VAL A 226 24.32 -20.10 5.74
C VAL A 226 22.84 -19.71 5.84
N ALA A 227 22.49 -18.75 6.67
CA ALA A 227 21.10 -18.49 7.03
C ALA A 227 20.26 -17.92 5.88
N VAL A 228 20.84 -17.05 5.03
CA VAL A 228 20.19 -16.54 3.80
C VAL A 228 19.80 -17.70 2.88
N GLN A 229 20.76 -18.60 2.61
CA GLN A 229 20.54 -19.75 1.74
C GLN A 229 19.46 -20.69 2.29
N VAL A 230 19.47 -20.93 3.61
CA VAL A 230 18.45 -21.75 4.27
C VAL A 230 17.08 -21.09 4.20
N ALA A 231 16.99 -19.79 4.45
CA ALA A 231 15.74 -19.04 4.39
C ALA A 231 15.13 -19.08 2.98
N ALA A 232 15.91 -18.70 1.96
CA ALA A 232 15.49 -18.70 0.57
C ALA A 232 15.09 -20.10 0.07
N ALA A 233 15.91 -21.13 0.34
CA ALA A 233 15.62 -22.51 -0.08
C ALA A 233 14.37 -23.11 0.58
N ASN A 234 13.89 -22.50 1.67
CA ASN A 234 12.67 -22.90 2.34
C ASN A 234 11.52 -21.91 2.08
N GLY A 235 11.64 -20.91 1.20
CA GLY A 235 10.58 -19.96 0.89
C GLY A 235 10.13 -19.14 2.10
N PHE A 236 11.09 -18.67 2.91
CA PHE A 236 10.80 -17.67 3.95
C PHE A 236 10.70 -16.27 3.34
N ASP A 237 9.92 -15.39 3.96
CA ASP A 237 9.77 -13.98 3.56
C ASP A 237 10.80 -13.09 4.28
N TRP A 238 11.28 -13.56 5.44
CA TRP A 238 12.23 -12.87 6.30
C TRP A 238 13.36 -13.78 6.78
N VAL A 239 14.49 -13.17 7.08
CA VAL A 239 15.54 -13.75 7.91
C VAL A 239 15.80 -12.87 9.13
N SER A 240 15.85 -13.49 10.30
CA SER A 240 16.07 -12.85 11.59
C SER A 240 17.41 -13.30 12.18
N PRO A 241 18.53 -12.63 11.89
CA PRO A 241 19.83 -13.04 12.40
C PRO A 241 20.13 -12.48 13.79
N GLU A 242 20.87 -13.24 14.59
CA GLU A 242 21.55 -12.71 15.77
C GLU A 242 22.56 -11.66 15.30
N TRP A 243 22.48 -10.46 15.86
CA TRP A 243 23.39 -9.36 15.57
C TRP A 243 24.77 -9.59 16.22
N PRO A 244 25.92 -9.31 15.55
CA PRO A 244 26.06 -8.59 14.29
C PRO A 244 26.10 -9.44 13.02
N VAL A 245 25.59 -8.87 11.93
CA VAL A 245 25.86 -9.28 10.54
C VAL A 245 26.44 -8.10 9.77
N SER A 246 27.18 -8.37 8.68
CA SER A 246 27.74 -7.30 7.85
C SER A 246 26.68 -6.69 6.94
N ARG A 247 27.01 -5.56 6.32
CA ARG A 247 26.16 -4.97 5.27
C ARG A 247 26.06 -5.90 4.07
N GLU A 248 27.18 -6.47 3.62
CA GLU A 248 27.17 -7.38 2.47
C GLU A 248 26.20 -8.54 2.73
N TRP A 249 26.19 -9.07 3.96
CA TRP A 249 25.24 -10.12 4.35
C TRP A 249 23.77 -9.67 4.25
N ILE A 250 23.46 -8.42 4.63
CA ILE A 250 22.09 -7.89 4.51
C ILE A 250 21.73 -7.70 3.04
N SER A 251 22.66 -7.20 2.22
CA SER A 251 22.47 -7.14 0.77
C SER A 251 22.20 -8.52 0.21
N ASP A 252 23.03 -9.53 0.53
CA ASP A 252 22.85 -10.91 0.07
C ASP A 252 21.45 -11.46 0.44
N ALA A 253 20.90 -11.06 1.59
CA ALA A 253 19.54 -11.43 1.99
C ALA A 253 18.48 -10.75 1.11
N HIS A 254 18.60 -9.44 0.87
CA HIS A 254 17.71 -8.69 -0.03
C HIS A 254 17.80 -9.19 -1.47
N ASP A 255 19.01 -9.54 -1.91
CA ASP A 255 19.31 -10.14 -3.21
C ASP A 255 18.79 -11.58 -3.32
N ALA A 256 18.28 -12.16 -2.24
CA ALA A 256 17.56 -13.43 -2.23
C ALA A 256 16.04 -13.23 -2.03
N GLY A 257 15.54 -11.99 -2.14
CA GLY A 257 14.14 -11.63 -1.92
C GLY A 257 13.71 -11.64 -0.44
N LEU A 258 14.64 -11.72 0.51
CA LEU A 258 14.34 -11.79 1.94
C LEU A 258 14.38 -10.40 2.58
N ARG A 259 13.42 -10.11 3.46
CA ARG A 259 13.55 -8.98 4.40
C ARG A 259 14.35 -9.36 5.65
N VAL A 260 15.01 -8.39 6.28
CA VAL A 260 15.97 -8.63 7.36
C VAL A 260 15.53 -7.97 8.67
N VAL A 261 15.38 -8.79 9.72
CA VAL A 261 14.97 -8.33 11.06
C VAL A 261 15.87 -8.88 12.19
N PRO A 262 17.04 -8.28 12.43
CA PRO A 262 17.98 -8.76 13.43
C PRO A 262 17.48 -8.62 14.87
N TYR A 263 18.03 -9.45 15.75
CA TYR A 263 17.79 -9.45 17.19
C TYR A 263 19.11 -9.64 17.97
N THR A 264 19.23 -9.28 19.24
CA THR A 264 18.34 -8.41 20.01
C THR A 264 19.04 -7.10 20.32
N PHE A 265 18.39 -5.97 20.03
CA PHE A 265 18.98 -4.67 20.31
C PHE A 265 18.68 -4.17 21.72
N GLU A 266 19.75 -3.87 22.45
CA GLU A 266 19.69 -3.21 23.75
C GLU A 266 20.36 -1.83 23.71
N ARG A 267 21.39 -1.67 22.88
CA ARG A 267 22.18 -0.43 22.80
C ARG A 267 21.81 0.39 21.57
N ARG A 268 21.64 1.69 21.78
CA ARG A 268 21.39 2.67 20.70
C ARG A 268 22.43 2.61 19.57
N GLY A 269 23.70 2.37 19.92
CA GLY A 269 24.78 2.28 18.93
C GLY A 269 24.61 1.09 17.98
N GLU A 270 24.15 -0.05 18.47
CA GLU A 270 23.91 -1.25 17.65
C GLU A 270 22.65 -1.09 16.81
N ALA A 271 21.55 -0.59 17.40
CA ALA A 271 20.33 -0.31 16.64
C ALA A 271 20.60 0.68 15.50
N LYS A 272 21.44 1.70 15.78
CA LYS A 272 21.95 2.62 14.77
C LYS A 272 22.79 1.92 13.70
N ALA A 273 23.69 1.01 14.09
CA ALA A 273 24.54 0.27 13.17
C ALA A 273 23.74 -0.68 12.26
N ALA A 274 22.75 -1.39 12.81
CA ALA A 274 21.87 -2.26 12.04
C ALA A 274 20.94 -1.50 11.09
N THR A 275 20.41 -0.34 11.54
CA THR A 275 19.75 0.60 10.64
C THR A 275 20.71 0.98 9.51
N ILE A 276 21.94 1.41 9.86
CA ILE A 276 23.05 1.71 8.93
C ILE A 276 23.56 0.52 8.10
N ALA A 277 23.11 -0.70 8.37
CA ALA A 277 23.47 -1.87 7.57
C ALA A 277 22.35 -2.28 6.59
N GLY A 278 21.13 -1.73 6.74
CA GLY A 278 20.04 -1.92 5.78
C GLY A 278 18.86 -2.71 6.34
N ALA A 279 18.85 -3.02 7.65
CA ALA A 279 17.78 -3.79 8.25
C ALA A 279 16.39 -3.18 7.99
N ASP A 280 15.41 -4.03 7.72
CA ASP A 280 14.01 -3.69 7.44
C ASP A 280 13.20 -3.52 8.72
N ALA A 281 13.54 -4.31 9.74
CA ALA A 281 12.99 -4.19 11.08
C ALA A 281 14.06 -4.46 12.14
N LEU A 282 13.80 -4.09 13.40
CA LEU A 282 14.68 -4.39 14.53
C LEU A 282 13.89 -5.00 15.68
N ILE A 283 14.33 -6.15 16.21
CA ILE A 283 13.80 -6.74 17.44
C ILE A 283 14.59 -6.20 18.64
N ALA A 284 13.92 -5.46 19.53
CA ALA A 284 14.59 -4.70 20.59
C ALA A 284 13.94 -4.87 21.97
N ASN A 285 14.79 -4.96 23.00
CA ASN A 285 14.38 -5.01 24.41
C ASN A 285 13.89 -3.66 24.94
N ASP A 286 14.43 -2.55 24.41
CA ASP A 286 13.91 -1.19 24.58
C ASP A 286 13.50 -0.64 23.20
N PRO A 287 12.27 -0.92 22.75
CA PRO A 287 11.82 -0.56 21.41
C PRO A 287 11.75 0.97 21.22
N LEU A 288 11.54 1.75 22.29
CA LEU A 288 11.59 3.21 22.21
C LEU A 288 13.01 3.70 21.94
N ALA A 289 14.01 3.17 22.63
CA ALA A 289 15.40 3.55 22.36
C ALA A 289 15.86 3.12 20.96
N ALA A 290 15.42 1.95 20.48
CA ALA A 290 15.70 1.49 19.11
C ALA A 290 15.07 2.42 18.06
N ARG A 291 13.77 2.76 18.22
CA ARG A 291 13.09 3.75 17.36
C ARG A 291 13.82 5.10 17.32
N GLU A 292 14.22 5.62 18.48
CA GLU A 292 14.95 6.90 18.54
C GLU A 292 16.36 6.79 17.95
N ALA A 293 17.00 5.62 17.99
CA ALA A 293 18.27 5.37 17.31
C ALA A 293 18.11 5.32 15.79
N ALA A 294 17.09 4.62 15.28
CA ALA A 294 16.76 4.56 13.86
C ALA A 294 16.42 5.95 13.30
N LYS A 295 15.58 6.73 14.00
CA LYS A 295 15.29 8.13 13.64
C LYS A 295 16.52 9.03 13.62
N ALA A 296 17.53 8.76 14.44
CA ALA A 296 18.75 9.58 14.49
C ALA A 296 19.66 9.39 13.28
N VAL A 297 19.40 8.38 12.43
CA VAL A 297 20.11 8.16 11.16
C VAL A 297 19.22 8.32 9.93
N GLU A 298 17.90 8.47 10.12
CA GLU A 298 17.02 8.84 9.02
C GLU A 298 17.58 10.07 8.28
N PRO A 299 17.59 10.06 6.95
CA PRO A 299 17.97 11.22 6.18
C PRO A 299 16.99 12.36 6.51
N PRO A 300 17.44 13.63 6.53
CA PRO A 300 16.56 14.74 6.79
C PRO A 300 15.40 14.72 5.80
N ARG A 301 14.19 15.01 6.28
CA ARG A 301 13.03 15.12 5.39
C ARG A 301 13.29 16.24 4.38
N PRO A 302 13.17 15.98 3.07
CA PRO A 302 13.27 17.04 2.08
C PRO A 302 12.30 18.17 2.44
N ALA A 303 12.77 19.41 2.38
CA ALA A 303 11.90 20.55 2.57
C ALA A 303 10.83 20.51 1.47
N GLN A 304 9.56 20.38 1.87
CA GLN A 304 8.50 20.42 0.88
C GLN A 304 8.53 21.79 0.17
N PRO A 305 8.41 21.84 -1.16
CA PRO A 305 8.40 23.11 -1.87
C PRO A 305 7.24 23.98 -1.43
N LYS A 306 7.40 25.30 -1.58
CA LYS A 306 6.29 26.25 -1.39
C LYS A 306 5.17 25.91 -2.39
N PRO A 307 3.89 26.11 -2.01
CA PRO A 307 2.79 25.92 -2.96
C PRO A 307 3.02 26.78 -4.21
N PRO A 308 2.69 26.30 -5.41
CA PRO A 308 2.71 27.12 -6.61
C PRO A 308 1.81 28.35 -6.46
N SER A 309 2.24 29.50 -6.99
CA SER A 309 1.39 30.68 -7.10
C SER A 309 0.26 30.43 -8.09
N ALA A 310 -0.80 31.26 -8.07
CA ALA A 310 -1.88 31.16 -9.06
C ALA A 310 -1.37 31.29 -10.51
N THR A 311 -0.37 32.15 -10.74
CA THR A 311 0.31 32.29 -12.02
C THR A 311 1.10 31.03 -12.37
N ALA A 312 1.83 30.45 -11.42
CA ALA A 312 2.56 29.20 -11.65
C ALA A 312 1.62 28.01 -11.90
N CYS A 313 0.39 28.04 -11.38
CA CYS A 313 -0.63 27.04 -11.70
C CYS A 313 -1.20 27.17 -13.11
N ALA A 314 -1.12 28.37 -13.73
CA ALA A 314 -1.68 28.56 -15.06
C ALA A 314 -1.08 27.61 -16.12
N ARG A 315 0.21 27.27 -15.99
CA ARG A 315 0.93 26.37 -16.91
C ARG A 315 0.59 24.87 -16.77
N PHE A 316 -0.06 24.48 -15.68
CA PHE A 316 -0.41 23.08 -15.40
C PHE A 316 -1.89 22.79 -15.63
N ARG A 317 -2.67 23.80 -15.97
CA ARG A 317 -4.10 23.65 -16.25
C ARG A 317 -4.28 23.05 -17.64
N ALA A 318 -5.24 22.16 -17.77
CA ALA A 318 -5.74 21.77 -19.07
C ALA A 318 -6.24 23.01 -19.85
N GLU A 319 -6.18 22.91 -21.17
CA GLU A 319 -6.72 23.92 -22.09
C GLU A 319 -8.24 24.00 -21.94
N ASP A 320 -8.95 22.88 -22.14
CA ASP A 320 -10.34 22.76 -21.73
C ASP A 320 -10.48 22.43 -20.23
N ARG A 321 -11.25 23.29 -19.54
CA ARG A 321 -11.52 23.16 -18.10
C ARG A 321 -12.86 23.75 -17.72
N ALA A 322 -13.51 23.12 -16.75
CA ALA A 322 -14.77 23.59 -16.19
C ALA A 322 -14.68 23.86 -14.69
N ARG A 323 -15.54 24.76 -14.21
CA ARG A 323 -15.76 24.91 -12.77
C ARG A 323 -16.26 23.60 -12.18
N PRO A 324 -15.92 23.29 -10.91
CA PRO A 324 -16.40 22.09 -10.30
C PRO A 324 -17.93 22.11 -10.17
N VAL A 325 -18.52 20.93 -10.31
CA VAL A 325 -19.92 20.62 -10.02
C VAL A 325 -20.06 20.53 -8.50
N VAL A 326 -20.85 21.40 -7.87
CA VAL A 326 -20.82 21.57 -6.41
C VAL A 326 -22.19 21.29 -5.77
N ASN A 327 -22.26 20.25 -4.93
CA ASN A 327 -23.45 19.85 -4.16
C ASN A 327 -23.16 19.81 -2.64
N LEU A 328 -23.24 20.97 -1.98
CA LEU A 328 -22.93 21.10 -0.56
C LEU A 328 -24.19 21.24 0.30
N LEU A 329 -24.15 20.68 1.51
CA LEU A 329 -25.21 20.82 2.50
C LEU A 329 -24.88 21.97 3.45
N ARG A 330 -25.89 22.82 3.72
CA ARG A 330 -25.74 23.94 4.68
C ARG A 330 -25.42 23.46 6.10
N ARG A 331 -25.91 22.28 6.49
CA ARG A 331 -25.68 21.64 7.79
C ARG A 331 -25.61 20.13 7.60
N ASN A 332 -24.44 19.54 7.84
CA ASN A 332 -24.25 18.10 7.93
C ASN A 332 -22.95 17.83 8.69
N ARG A 333 -22.93 16.91 9.64
CA ARG A 333 -21.68 16.46 10.29
C ARG A 333 -21.54 14.95 10.32
N SER A 334 -22.47 14.22 9.71
CA SER A 334 -22.51 12.75 9.82
C SER A 334 -21.65 12.03 8.78
N GLY A 335 -21.06 12.76 7.82
CA GLY A 335 -20.23 12.18 6.77
C GLY A 335 -19.21 13.15 6.17
N PRO A 336 -18.35 12.66 5.27
CA PRO A 336 -17.27 13.44 4.67
C PRO A 336 -17.78 14.42 3.61
N ARG A 337 -16.92 15.37 3.25
CA ARG A 337 -16.98 16.06 1.96
C ARG A 337 -16.04 15.36 1.01
N VAL A 338 -16.55 14.94 -0.15
CA VAL A 338 -15.78 14.23 -1.18
C VAL A 338 -15.55 15.16 -2.37
N PHE A 339 -14.36 15.09 -2.93
CA PHE A 339 -13.91 15.80 -4.13
C PHE A 339 -13.46 14.73 -5.12
N ALA A 340 -14.32 14.36 -6.07
CA ALA A 340 -13.96 13.47 -7.17
C ALA A 340 -13.33 14.32 -8.27
N LEU A 341 -12.04 14.15 -8.54
CA LEU A 341 -11.33 14.94 -9.54
C LEU A 341 -11.40 14.23 -10.90
N GLN A 342 -11.63 15.01 -11.96
CA GLN A 342 -11.44 14.58 -13.34
C GLN A 342 -10.04 15.01 -13.78
N TYR A 343 -9.08 14.11 -13.67
CA TYR A 343 -7.68 14.41 -13.92
C TYR A 343 -7.36 14.28 -15.41
N LYS A 344 -6.87 15.36 -16.03
CA LYS A 344 -6.29 15.28 -17.37
C LYS A 344 -4.83 14.83 -17.31
N GLN A 345 -4.58 13.62 -17.80
CA GLN A 345 -3.23 13.11 -18.04
C GLN A 345 -2.57 13.87 -19.17
N ASP A 346 -1.32 14.26 -18.93
CA ASP A 346 -0.51 15.01 -19.89
C ASP A 346 0.95 14.91 -19.48
N LEU A 347 1.76 14.25 -20.32
CA LEU A 347 3.15 13.96 -20.01
C LEU A 347 4.04 15.22 -19.89
N ARG A 348 3.60 16.37 -20.40
CA ARG A 348 4.27 17.66 -20.15
C ARG A 348 4.33 18.00 -18.66
N ASN A 349 3.46 17.37 -17.85
CA ASN A 349 3.43 17.56 -16.42
C ASN A 349 4.37 16.61 -15.64
N VAL A 350 5.03 15.64 -16.27
CA VAL A 350 5.99 14.73 -15.59
C VAL A 350 7.43 14.94 -16.05
N VAL A 351 7.80 16.10 -16.58
CA VAL A 351 9.21 16.40 -16.91
C VAL A 351 10.14 16.29 -15.68
N SER A 352 9.62 16.53 -14.47
CA SER A 352 10.34 16.33 -13.21
C SER A 352 9.38 15.97 -12.07
N HIS A 353 9.87 15.43 -10.95
CA HIS A 353 9.02 15.24 -9.76
C HIS A 353 8.31 16.52 -9.33
N ARG A 354 8.97 17.69 -9.52
CA ARG A 354 8.38 19.00 -9.20
C ARG A 354 7.21 19.35 -10.11
N SER A 355 7.26 19.03 -11.40
CA SER A 355 6.16 19.35 -12.33
C SER A 355 4.93 18.53 -12.00
N PHE A 356 5.08 17.22 -11.73
CA PHE A 356 3.94 16.36 -11.40
C PHE A 356 3.31 16.79 -10.09
N ARG A 357 4.14 17.01 -9.06
CA ARG A 357 3.68 17.58 -7.80
C ARG A 357 2.92 18.88 -8.00
N SER A 358 3.44 19.78 -8.84
CA SER A 358 2.81 21.08 -9.07
C SER A 358 1.47 20.93 -9.80
N LYS A 359 1.35 20.00 -10.75
CA LYS A 359 0.08 19.67 -11.41
C LYS A 359 -0.99 19.26 -10.39
N ILE A 360 -0.68 18.26 -9.57
CA ILE A 360 -1.61 17.77 -8.54
C ILE A 360 -1.92 18.85 -7.50
N GLU A 361 -0.91 19.57 -7.00
CA GLU A 361 -1.10 20.64 -6.02
C GLU A 361 -1.93 21.80 -6.60
N CYS A 362 -1.78 22.13 -7.88
CA CYS A 362 -2.60 23.15 -8.54
C CYS A 362 -4.06 22.73 -8.68
N MET A 363 -4.35 21.46 -9.01
CA MET A 363 -5.72 20.95 -9.00
C MET A 363 -6.33 20.98 -7.61
N ILE A 364 -5.59 20.58 -6.57
CA ILE A 364 -6.05 20.72 -5.18
C ILE A 364 -6.37 22.18 -4.86
N ARG A 365 -5.51 23.12 -5.27
CA ARG A 365 -5.71 24.55 -5.00
C ARG A 365 -6.88 25.15 -5.77
N ASP A 366 -7.12 24.70 -6.99
CA ASP A 366 -8.18 25.21 -7.86
C ASP A 366 -9.56 24.58 -7.53
N TYR A 367 -9.61 23.28 -7.25
CA TYR A 367 -10.87 22.53 -7.09
C TYR A 367 -11.19 22.10 -5.65
N VAL A 368 -10.19 21.93 -4.78
CA VAL A 368 -10.39 21.40 -3.41
C VAL A 368 -10.37 22.51 -2.37
N VAL A 369 -9.29 23.28 -2.29
CA VAL A 369 -9.08 24.33 -1.27
C VAL A 369 -10.26 25.31 -1.16
N PRO A 370 -10.88 25.80 -2.26
CA PRO A 370 -12.00 26.72 -2.17
C PRO A 370 -13.24 26.12 -1.50
N HIS A 371 -13.34 24.79 -1.44
CA HIS A 371 -14.50 24.06 -0.96
C HIS A 371 -14.20 23.16 0.25
N LEU A 372 -13.05 23.30 0.91
CA LEU A 372 -12.73 22.55 2.13
C LEU A 372 -13.77 22.77 3.23
N ALA A 373 -14.24 21.67 3.81
CA ALA A 373 -15.04 21.70 5.03
C ALA A 373 -14.11 21.82 6.26
N ARG A 374 -14.56 22.57 7.28
CA ARG A 374 -13.82 22.73 8.55
C ARG A 374 -14.31 21.82 9.66
N ASP A 375 -15.50 21.25 9.52
CA ASP A 375 -16.22 20.54 10.58
C ASP A 375 -16.43 19.04 10.31
N ARG A 376 -15.80 18.52 9.25
CA ARG A 376 -15.86 17.10 8.85
C ARG A 376 -14.61 16.74 8.03
N PRO A 377 -14.32 15.44 7.83
CA PRO A 377 -13.26 14.99 6.94
C PRO A 377 -13.48 15.43 5.49
N ASN A 378 -12.39 15.75 4.80
CA ASN A 378 -12.36 16.02 3.38
C ASN A 378 -11.63 14.86 2.69
N VAL A 379 -12.22 14.28 1.65
CA VAL A 379 -11.66 13.14 0.90
C VAL A 379 -11.52 13.54 -0.56
N VAL A 380 -10.30 13.59 -1.06
CA VAL A 380 -9.99 13.85 -2.46
C VAL A 380 -9.79 12.51 -3.16
N ALA A 381 -10.63 12.19 -4.12
CA ALA A 381 -10.55 10.97 -4.91
C ALA A 381 -10.00 11.31 -6.30
N LEU A 382 -8.86 10.70 -6.63
CA LEU A 382 -8.37 10.60 -8.00
C LEU A 382 -8.61 9.18 -8.49
N THR A 383 -8.56 9.03 -9.81
CA THR A 383 -8.77 7.78 -10.55
C THR A 383 -7.57 6.84 -10.44
N GLU A 384 -7.74 5.60 -10.89
CA GLU A 384 -6.67 4.63 -11.02
C GLU A 384 -5.56 5.09 -11.97
N ASP A 385 -4.33 4.62 -11.74
CA ASP A 385 -3.15 4.88 -12.56
C ASP A 385 -2.76 6.36 -12.69
N VAL A 386 -3.28 7.23 -11.83
CA VAL A 386 -2.84 8.63 -11.77
C VAL A 386 -1.33 8.76 -11.48
N GLY A 387 -0.71 7.75 -10.87
CA GLY A 387 0.73 7.64 -10.68
C GLY A 387 1.52 7.13 -11.90
N LEU A 388 0.87 6.47 -12.86
CA LEU A 388 1.51 5.68 -13.93
C LEU A 388 2.46 6.53 -14.77
N MET A 389 1.99 7.71 -15.21
CA MET A 389 2.79 8.63 -16.01
C MET A 389 4.07 9.12 -15.30
N THR A 390 4.18 8.99 -13.98
CA THR A 390 5.41 9.38 -13.27
C THR A 390 6.58 8.46 -13.56
N LEU A 391 6.39 7.27 -14.16
CA LEU A 391 7.48 6.45 -14.65
C LEU A 391 8.33 7.17 -15.71
N ALA A 392 7.67 7.99 -16.53
CA ALA A 392 8.30 8.84 -17.54
C ALA A 392 8.83 10.16 -16.94
N THR A 393 9.25 10.17 -15.66
CA THR A 393 9.85 11.35 -15.03
C THR A 393 11.32 11.50 -15.42
N GLY A 394 11.77 12.75 -15.57
CA GLY A 394 13.20 13.06 -15.65
C GLY A 394 13.87 12.65 -16.95
N SER A 395 15.17 12.44 -16.89
CA SER A 395 16.06 12.00 -17.95
C SER A 395 15.69 10.62 -18.49
N ARG A 396 15.39 9.65 -17.62
CA ARG A 396 14.97 8.29 -18.04
C ARG A 396 13.68 8.29 -18.85
N GLY A 397 12.74 9.18 -18.52
CA GLY A 397 11.49 9.32 -19.26
C GLY A 397 11.53 10.23 -20.48
N ALA A 398 12.70 10.79 -20.86
CA ALA A 398 12.77 11.81 -21.90
C ALA A 398 12.29 11.30 -23.27
N SER A 399 12.84 10.18 -23.75
CA SER A 399 12.45 9.56 -25.02
C SER A 399 10.96 9.20 -25.04
N THR A 400 10.43 8.65 -23.94
CA THR A 400 9.01 8.33 -23.80
C THR A 400 8.11 9.56 -23.97
N ARG A 401 8.50 10.69 -23.39
CA ARG A 401 7.74 11.94 -23.55
C ARG A 401 7.79 12.44 -25.00
N GLU A 402 8.95 12.35 -25.66
CA GLU A 402 9.09 12.72 -27.08
C GLU A 402 8.21 11.85 -27.99
N ILE A 403 8.16 10.52 -27.75
CA ILE A 403 7.27 9.61 -28.49
C ILE A 403 5.81 10.04 -28.36
N PHE A 404 5.38 10.43 -27.15
CA PHE A 404 3.99 10.77 -26.88
C PHE A 404 3.63 12.21 -27.28
N GLU A 405 4.60 13.06 -27.59
CA GLU A 405 4.35 14.38 -28.17
C GLU A 405 3.87 14.30 -29.62
N ASP A 406 4.20 13.23 -30.34
CA ASP A 406 3.78 12.99 -31.72
C ASP A 406 3.43 11.50 -32.00
N PRO A 407 2.38 10.98 -31.34
CA PRO A 407 2.05 9.55 -31.39
C PRO A 407 1.61 9.08 -32.79
N GLY A 408 1.19 9.99 -33.68
CA GLY A 408 0.77 9.68 -35.05
C GLY A 408 1.93 9.38 -36.01
N ASN A 409 3.18 9.69 -35.63
CA ASN A 409 4.36 9.58 -36.47
C ASN A 409 5.41 8.60 -35.94
N ILE A 410 5.00 7.61 -35.13
CA ILE A 410 5.90 6.60 -34.57
C ILE A 410 6.15 5.49 -35.60
N PRO A 411 7.41 5.30 -36.06
CA PRO A 411 7.73 4.29 -37.07
C PRO A 411 7.38 2.88 -36.59
N GLY A 412 6.72 2.11 -37.46
CA GLY A 412 6.31 0.73 -37.17
C GLY A 412 4.97 0.61 -36.45
N CYS A 413 4.38 1.72 -35.98
CA CYS A 413 3.01 1.74 -35.45
C CYS A 413 1.96 2.14 -36.52
N GLU A 414 2.37 2.34 -37.78
CA GLU A 414 1.42 2.68 -38.85
C GLU A 414 0.47 1.50 -39.10
N ASN A 415 -0.82 1.70 -38.81
CA ASN A 415 -1.88 0.68 -38.92
C ASN A 415 -1.73 -0.52 -37.96
N VAL A 416 -0.93 -0.41 -36.90
CA VAL A 416 -0.88 -1.41 -35.82
C VAL A 416 -1.98 -1.08 -34.80
N PRO A 417 -2.76 -2.07 -34.32
CA PRO A 417 -3.74 -1.82 -33.26
C PRO A 417 -3.10 -1.27 -31.99
N SER A 418 -3.77 -0.30 -31.35
CA SER A 418 -3.40 0.18 -30.02
C SER A 418 -3.38 -0.98 -29.01
N PRO A 419 -2.45 -0.99 -28.03
CA PRO A 419 -1.53 0.10 -27.69
C PRO A 419 -0.09 -0.12 -28.23
N CYS A 420 0.15 0.20 -29.50
CA CYS A 420 1.46 0.11 -30.13
C CYS A 420 2.43 1.19 -29.64
N VAL A 421 1.97 2.45 -29.58
CA VAL A 421 2.82 3.58 -29.17
C VAL A 421 3.24 3.44 -27.72
N VAL A 422 2.31 3.00 -26.84
CA VAL A 422 2.66 2.66 -25.46
C VAL A 422 3.69 1.54 -25.40
N ALA A 423 3.55 0.48 -26.20
CA ALA A 423 4.53 -0.61 -26.20
C ALA A 423 5.93 -0.14 -26.62
N VAL A 424 6.05 0.73 -27.62
CA VAL A 424 7.33 1.35 -28.03
C VAL A 424 7.90 2.22 -26.88
N ALA A 425 7.05 3.04 -26.25
CA ALA A 425 7.47 3.85 -25.12
C ALA A 425 7.93 3.06 -23.89
N LEU A 426 7.29 1.91 -23.61
CA LEU A 426 7.73 0.99 -22.57
C LEU A 426 9.10 0.39 -22.92
N GLY A 427 9.34 0.04 -24.18
CA GLY A 427 10.66 -0.42 -24.63
C GLY A 427 11.76 0.63 -24.45
N GLU A 428 11.47 1.91 -24.67
CA GLU A 428 12.41 3.01 -24.39
C GLU A 428 12.65 3.19 -22.88
N LEU A 429 11.62 2.97 -22.04
CA LEU A 429 11.79 2.97 -20.60
C LEU A 429 12.66 1.79 -20.15
N ASP A 430 12.38 0.58 -20.63
CA ASP A 430 13.21 -0.61 -20.34
C ASP A 430 14.69 -0.32 -20.67
N ALA A 431 14.96 0.28 -21.84
CA ALA A 431 16.31 0.69 -22.22
C ALA A 431 16.92 1.75 -21.28
N ALA A 432 16.13 2.74 -20.84
CA ALA A 432 16.57 3.78 -19.92
C ALA A 432 16.79 3.29 -18.47
N TYR A 433 16.17 2.16 -18.11
CA TYR A 433 16.29 1.52 -16.80
C TYR A 433 17.21 0.28 -16.82
N ALA A 434 17.82 -0.06 -17.95
CA ALA A 434 18.58 -1.31 -18.15
C ALA A 434 19.59 -1.63 -17.03
N ASP A 435 20.40 -0.67 -16.59
CA ASP A 435 21.39 -0.87 -15.52
C ASP A 435 20.72 -1.25 -14.17
N VAL A 436 19.54 -0.67 -13.91
CA VAL A 436 18.75 -0.96 -12.70
C VAL A 436 18.04 -2.30 -12.82
N GLU A 437 17.56 -2.63 -14.02
CA GLU A 437 16.97 -3.93 -14.32
C GLU A 437 17.99 -5.06 -14.19
N GLU A 438 19.23 -4.86 -14.63
CA GLU A 438 20.31 -5.83 -14.45
C GLU A 438 20.55 -6.07 -12.97
N ALA A 439 20.66 -5.00 -12.17
CA ALA A 439 20.81 -5.11 -10.72
C ALA A 439 19.64 -5.88 -10.06
N TYR A 440 18.38 -5.63 -10.45
CA TYR A 440 17.26 -6.41 -9.93
C TYR A 440 17.19 -7.85 -10.47
N GLY A 441 17.70 -8.09 -11.68
CA GLY A 441 17.82 -9.42 -12.26
C GLY A 441 18.82 -10.31 -11.53
N GLU A 442 19.79 -9.71 -10.84
CA GLU A 442 20.68 -10.42 -9.90
C GLU A 442 20.01 -10.69 -8.54
N ARG A 443 19.00 -9.89 -8.16
CA ARG A 443 18.32 -9.93 -6.84
C ARG A 443 17.07 -10.80 -6.77
N PHE A 444 16.37 -10.98 -7.88
CA PHE A 444 15.10 -11.68 -7.91
C PHE A 444 15.15 -12.81 -8.94
N ASP A 445 14.59 -13.97 -8.58
CA ASP A 445 14.45 -15.12 -9.46
C ASP A 445 13.40 -14.86 -10.56
N ALA A 446 13.79 -14.04 -11.54
CA ALA A 446 13.06 -13.53 -12.70
C ALA A 446 11.94 -12.51 -12.42
N VAL A 447 12.15 -11.26 -12.88
CA VAL A 447 11.10 -10.25 -13.00
C VAL A 447 10.27 -10.52 -14.27
N PRO A 448 8.93 -10.69 -14.19
CA PRO A 448 8.09 -10.95 -15.36
C PRO A 448 8.23 -9.88 -16.44
N GLY A 449 8.35 -10.29 -17.71
CA GLY A 449 8.69 -9.46 -18.89
C GLY A 449 8.40 -7.96 -18.80
N PHE A 450 7.16 -7.54 -19.09
CA PHE A 450 6.76 -6.12 -19.14
C PHE A 450 6.71 -5.41 -17.77
N SER A 451 6.86 -6.14 -16.66
CA SER A 451 6.85 -5.55 -15.32
C SER A 451 8.21 -4.95 -14.91
N LYS A 452 9.28 -5.19 -15.68
CA LYS A 452 10.66 -4.77 -15.37
C LYS A 452 10.83 -3.28 -15.16
N ALA A 453 10.39 -2.44 -16.10
CA ALA A 453 10.45 -0.99 -15.93
C ALA A 453 9.68 -0.50 -14.69
N PHE A 454 8.62 -1.20 -14.27
CA PHE A 454 7.87 -0.84 -13.06
C PHE A 454 8.65 -1.15 -11.78
N VAL A 455 9.33 -2.29 -11.72
CA VAL A 455 10.24 -2.65 -10.61
C VAL A 455 11.45 -1.71 -10.60
N ALA A 456 12.08 -1.49 -11.76
CA ALA A 456 13.23 -0.60 -11.90
C ALA A 456 12.89 0.87 -11.59
N GLY A 457 11.66 1.29 -11.91
CA GLY A 457 11.09 2.61 -11.63
C GLY A 457 10.67 2.86 -10.18
N THR A 458 10.94 1.94 -9.25
CA THR A 458 10.49 2.04 -7.85
C THR A 458 10.87 3.37 -7.17
N ASP A 459 12.12 3.83 -7.29
CA ASP A 459 12.54 5.10 -6.70
C ASP A 459 11.82 6.30 -7.33
N THR A 460 11.66 6.26 -8.65
CA THR A 460 10.93 7.28 -9.43
C THR A 460 9.48 7.38 -8.98
N PHE A 461 8.77 6.25 -8.84
CA PHE A 461 7.40 6.19 -8.35
C PHE A 461 7.27 6.65 -6.91
N ALA A 462 8.13 6.15 -6.02
CA ALA A 462 8.06 6.50 -4.61
C ALA A 462 8.23 8.01 -4.39
N ARG A 463 9.12 8.67 -5.15
CA ARG A 463 9.33 10.14 -5.07
C ARG A 463 8.27 10.93 -5.81
N GLY A 464 7.96 10.56 -7.05
CA GLY A 464 7.07 11.29 -7.93
C GLY A 464 5.63 11.23 -7.44
N TRP A 465 5.17 10.01 -7.13
CA TRP A 465 3.78 9.69 -6.83
C TRP A 465 3.53 9.56 -5.31
N MET A 466 4.09 8.54 -4.66
CA MET A 466 3.76 8.19 -3.27
C MET A 466 4.06 9.34 -2.30
N GLN A 467 5.26 9.94 -2.41
CA GLN A 467 5.68 11.04 -1.55
C GLN A 467 4.87 12.31 -1.81
N THR A 468 4.48 12.58 -3.05
CA THR A 468 3.62 13.71 -3.43
C THR A 468 2.28 13.62 -2.73
N PHE A 469 1.62 12.47 -2.79
CA PHE A 469 0.29 12.27 -2.20
C PHE A 469 0.34 12.29 -0.68
N SER A 470 1.33 11.61 -0.09
CA SER A 470 1.60 11.67 1.36
C SER A 470 1.76 13.11 1.86
N ASP A 471 2.56 13.92 1.16
CA ASP A 471 2.83 15.30 1.52
C ASP A 471 1.61 16.21 1.38
N LEU A 472 0.87 16.10 0.28
CA LEU A 472 -0.28 16.95 -0.01
C LEU A 472 -1.45 16.65 0.92
N ALA A 473 -1.68 15.38 1.28
CA ALA A 473 -2.67 14.98 2.28
C ALA A 473 -2.42 15.71 3.61
N ARG A 474 -1.18 15.68 4.10
CA ARG A 474 -0.77 16.37 5.33
C ARG A 474 -0.82 17.89 5.21
N ARG A 475 -0.35 18.45 4.10
CA ARG A 475 -0.32 19.91 3.86
C ARG A 475 -1.70 20.54 3.88
N TYR A 476 -2.67 19.88 3.24
CA TYR A 476 -4.02 20.43 3.08
C TYR A 476 -5.02 19.87 4.10
N GLY A 477 -4.61 18.94 4.96
CA GLY A 477 -5.47 18.37 5.98
C GLY A 477 -6.62 17.54 5.39
N VAL A 478 -6.34 16.82 4.32
CA VAL A 478 -7.31 16.00 3.58
C VAL A 478 -6.89 14.53 3.57
N TYR A 479 -7.85 13.64 3.34
CA TYR A 479 -7.56 12.31 2.83
C TYR A 479 -7.38 12.40 1.31
N ILE A 480 -6.42 11.69 0.74
CA ILE A 480 -6.22 11.62 -0.72
C ILE A 480 -6.21 10.14 -1.14
N LEU A 481 -6.92 9.85 -2.22
CA LEU A 481 -7.00 8.56 -2.87
C LEU A 481 -6.33 8.59 -4.25
N GLY A 482 -5.74 7.47 -4.64
CA GLY A 482 -5.42 7.13 -6.03
C GLY A 482 -4.55 5.88 -6.11
N SER A 483 -4.31 5.36 -7.30
CA SER A 483 -3.56 4.12 -7.51
C SER A 483 -2.36 4.27 -8.45
N ASN A 484 -1.52 3.24 -8.46
CA ASN A 484 -0.41 3.07 -9.39
C ASN A 484 -0.06 1.59 -9.55
N ASN A 485 0.56 1.24 -10.68
CA ASN A 485 1.25 -0.03 -10.91
C ASN A 485 2.68 0.07 -10.37
N GLN A 486 2.99 -0.58 -9.25
CA GLN A 486 4.32 -0.49 -8.63
C GLN A 486 4.66 -1.70 -7.77
N ALA A 487 5.96 -1.91 -7.56
CA ALA A 487 6.47 -2.86 -6.58
C ALA A 487 6.33 -2.31 -5.15
N GLU A 488 6.29 -3.23 -4.19
CA GLU A 488 6.52 -2.90 -2.79
C GLU A 488 7.97 -2.46 -2.58
N PHE A 489 8.21 -1.59 -1.59
CA PHE A 489 9.52 -0.97 -1.43
C PHE A 489 9.88 -0.66 0.01
N ARG A 490 11.19 -0.59 0.25
CA ARG A 490 11.82 -0.06 1.46
C ARG A 490 12.60 1.21 1.16
N GLU A 491 12.89 2.00 2.19
CA GLU A 491 13.74 3.17 2.04
C GLU A 491 15.16 2.88 2.53
N SER A 492 16.11 2.79 1.60
CA SER A 492 17.53 2.58 1.88
C SER A 492 18.26 3.90 2.05
N VAL A 493 19.29 3.92 2.91
CA VAL A 493 20.35 4.93 2.79
C VAL A 493 21.71 4.32 2.47
N ASP A 494 21.77 3.05 2.05
CA ASP A 494 23.04 2.42 1.71
C ASP A 494 23.68 3.14 0.51
N PRO A 495 24.92 3.67 0.61
CA PRO A 495 25.62 4.26 -0.51
C PRO A 495 25.63 3.42 -1.78
N GLU A 496 25.75 2.09 -1.68
CA GLU A 496 25.76 1.21 -2.86
C GLU A 496 24.37 1.18 -3.50
N GLU A 497 23.32 0.96 -2.71
CA GLU A 497 21.94 1.01 -3.23
C GLU A 497 21.51 2.40 -3.69
N ILE A 498 22.00 3.47 -3.06
CA ILE A 498 21.78 4.83 -3.54
C ILE A 498 22.45 5.01 -4.91
N ALA A 499 23.68 4.52 -5.09
CA ALA A 499 24.39 4.65 -6.36
C ALA A 499 23.70 3.87 -7.48
N THR A 500 23.12 2.70 -7.16
CA THR A 500 22.46 1.82 -8.14
C THR A 500 21.00 2.23 -8.42
N PHE A 501 20.20 2.43 -7.38
CA PHE A 501 18.73 2.52 -7.50
C PHE A 501 18.17 3.93 -7.41
N ALA A 502 18.93 4.93 -6.94
CA ALA A 502 18.40 6.29 -6.90
C ALA A 502 18.09 6.81 -8.31
N ASP A 503 16.97 7.52 -8.44
CA ASP A 503 16.63 8.28 -9.63
C ASP A 503 17.78 9.27 -9.94
N PRO A 504 18.38 9.20 -11.15
CA PRO A 504 19.56 9.98 -11.50
C PRO A 504 19.31 11.49 -11.51
N ASP A 505 18.06 11.94 -11.62
CA ASP A 505 17.69 13.35 -11.60
C ASP A 505 17.56 13.93 -10.19
N VAL A 506 17.72 13.10 -9.15
CA VAL A 506 17.77 13.55 -7.77
C VAL A 506 19.20 13.96 -7.43
N GLU A 507 19.46 15.26 -7.35
CA GLU A 507 20.77 15.77 -6.94
C GLU A 507 21.13 15.32 -5.50
N HIS A 508 22.28 14.66 -5.35
CA HIS A 508 22.84 14.21 -4.07
C HIS A 508 21.82 13.45 -3.20
N PRO A 509 21.30 12.31 -3.69
CA PRO A 509 20.29 11.55 -2.99
C PRO A 509 20.81 11.09 -1.62
N ARG A 510 19.99 11.27 -0.59
CA ARG A 510 20.31 10.87 0.79
C ARG A 510 19.72 9.51 1.16
N SER A 511 18.78 9.03 0.35
CA SER A 511 18.14 7.72 0.38
C SER A 511 17.77 7.33 -1.04
N ALA A 512 17.51 6.04 -1.27
CA ALA A 512 16.80 5.48 -2.42
C ALA A 512 15.66 4.59 -1.92
N PHE A 513 14.55 4.52 -2.66
CA PHE A 513 13.51 3.54 -2.46
C PHE A 513 13.80 2.33 -3.35
N VAL A 514 13.92 1.17 -2.71
CA VAL A 514 14.39 -0.07 -3.33
C VAL A 514 13.27 -1.09 -3.25
N ALA A 515 12.98 -1.76 -4.36
CA ALA A 515 11.95 -2.78 -4.44
C ALA A 515 12.29 -3.93 -3.47
N THR A 516 11.26 -4.47 -2.80
CA THR A 516 11.42 -5.60 -1.87
C THR A 516 11.11 -6.96 -2.50
N GLY A 517 10.56 -6.97 -3.71
CA GLY A 517 10.23 -8.16 -4.47
C GLY A 517 9.99 -7.86 -5.95
N PRO A 518 9.88 -8.89 -6.80
CA PRO A 518 9.63 -8.76 -8.22
C PRO A 518 8.15 -8.46 -8.58
N GLU A 519 7.23 -8.56 -7.63
CA GLU A 519 5.80 -8.39 -7.86
C GLU A 519 5.43 -6.92 -8.07
N VAL A 520 4.61 -6.66 -9.08
CA VAL A 520 4.06 -5.33 -9.38
C VAL A 520 2.55 -5.40 -9.22
N TYR A 521 2.01 -4.65 -8.28
CA TYR A 521 0.57 -4.58 -8.06
C TYR A 521 0.01 -3.27 -8.61
N ASN A 522 -1.18 -3.32 -9.19
CA ASN A 522 -2.03 -2.14 -9.27
C ASN A 522 -2.66 -1.94 -7.89
N GLU A 523 -2.19 -0.95 -7.13
CA GLU A 523 -2.62 -0.75 -5.76
C GLU A 523 -3.19 0.65 -5.55
N ALA A 524 -4.43 0.71 -5.08
CA ALA A 524 -5.08 1.92 -4.62
C ALA A 524 -4.66 2.23 -3.19
N PHE A 525 -4.29 3.47 -2.91
CA PHE A 525 -3.88 3.92 -1.58
C PHE A 525 -4.75 5.07 -1.07
N MET A 526 -5.03 5.07 0.24
CA MET A 526 -5.61 6.22 0.95
C MET A 526 -4.60 6.81 1.93
N TRP A 527 -4.15 8.03 1.64
CA TRP A 527 -3.33 8.82 2.56
C TRP A 527 -4.20 9.67 3.49
N ALA A 528 -3.92 9.63 4.79
CA ALA A 528 -4.53 10.44 5.82
C ALA A 528 -3.82 11.79 6.02
N PRO A 529 -4.48 12.79 6.63
CA PRO A 529 -3.90 14.11 6.90
C PRO A 529 -2.80 14.11 7.97
N ARG A 530 -2.51 12.96 8.58
CA ARG A 530 -1.50 12.79 9.64
C ARG A 530 -0.88 11.41 9.50
N ASN A 531 0.37 11.28 9.96
CA ASN A 531 1.01 9.98 10.10
C ASN A 531 0.20 9.10 11.06
N VAL A 532 0.08 7.82 10.70
CA VAL A 532 -0.55 6.78 11.50
C VAL A 532 0.45 5.74 11.99
N THR A 533 1.59 5.59 11.29
CA THR A 533 2.77 4.88 11.81
C THR A 533 3.97 5.84 11.95
N PRO A 534 4.77 5.70 13.04
CA PRO A 534 5.97 6.50 13.24
C PRO A 534 7.20 6.00 12.44
N ASP A 535 7.19 4.73 12.04
CA ASP A 535 8.34 3.98 11.52
C ASP A 535 8.11 3.54 10.06
N GLY A 536 9.10 2.96 9.39
CA GLY A 536 9.01 2.51 8.00
C GLY A 536 9.18 3.61 6.95
N PRO A 537 9.02 3.28 5.64
CA PRO A 537 9.21 4.22 4.54
C PRO A 537 8.31 5.44 4.64
N ARG A 538 8.90 6.63 4.47
CA ARG A 538 8.20 7.91 4.73
C ARG A 538 6.90 8.12 3.94
N PRO A 539 6.80 7.77 2.64
CA PRO A 539 5.56 7.89 1.88
C PRO A 539 4.40 7.03 2.41
N LEU A 540 4.71 5.93 3.11
CA LEU A 540 3.73 4.98 3.64
C LEU A 540 3.22 5.37 5.03
N ARG A 541 3.92 6.27 5.76
CA ARG A 541 3.62 6.56 7.17
C ARG A 541 2.23 7.11 7.47
N ASN A 542 1.54 7.65 6.47
CA ASN A 542 0.18 8.14 6.58
C ASN A 542 -0.82 7.40 5.67
N VAL A 543 -0.47 6.25 5.10
CA VAL A 543 -1.43 5.36 4.45
C VAL A 543 -2.32 4.72 5.52
N VAL A 544 -3.64 4.71 5.31
CA VAL A 544 -4.62 4.17 6.27
C VAL A 544 -5.48 3.04 5.72
N ALA A 545 -5.46 2.85 4.41
CA ALA A 545 -6.09 1.76 3.69
C ALA A 545 -5.41 1.64 2.33
N SER A 546 -5.34 0.43 1.81
CA SER A 546 -5.00 0.17 0.41
C SER A 546 -5.79 -1.03 -0.12
N ASN A 547 -5.81 -1.19 -1.43
CA ASN A 547 -6.42 -2.32 -2.12
C ASN A 547 -5.54 -2.73 -3.31
N LYS A 548 -5.05 -3.97 -3.31
CA LYS A 548 -4.39 -4.58 -4.47
C LYS A 548 -5.47 -5.09 -5.42
N LYS A 549 -5.47 -4.60 -6.66
CA LYS A 549 -6.53 -4.82 -7.62
C LYS A 549 -6.79 -6.29 -7.87
N VAL A 550 -8.07 -6.64 -7.79
CA VAL A 550 -8.60 -7.95 -8.15
C VAL A 550 -10.08 -7.80 -8.51
N PRO A 551 -10.59 -8.40 -9.60
CA PRO A 551 -9.83 -9.07 -10.67
C PRO A 551 -9.05 -8.07 -11.54
N LEU A 552 -7.98 -8.55 -12.19
CA LEU A 552 -7.23 -7.78 -13.20
C LEU A 552 -7.94 -7.79 -14.56
N THR A 553 -7.81 -6.69 -15.30
CA THR A 553 -8.23 -6.59 -16.69
C THR A 553 -7.32 -7.40 -17.64
N PRO A 554 -7.75 -7.72 -18.87
CA PRO A 554 -6.89 -8.39 -19.85
C PRO A 554 -5.59 -7.62 -20.18
N ILE A 555 -5.63 -6.28 -20.15
CA ILE A 555 -4.46 -5.44 -20.42
C ILE A 555 -3.44 -5.59 -19.29
N GLU A 556 -3.88 -5.55 -18.04
CA GLU A 556 -3.01 -5.71 -16.87
C GLU A 556 -2.37 -7.10 -16.80
N GLN A 557 -3.13 -8.14 -17.17
CA GLN A 557 -2.59 -9.49 -17.32
C GLN A 557 -1.52 -9.56 -18.41
N ALA A 558 -1.70 -8.84 -19.53
CA ALA A 558 -0.75 -8.82 -20.64
C ALA A 558 0.56 -8.09 -20.30
N ILE A 559 0.52 -7.10 -19.39
CA ILE A 559 1.72 -6.41 -18.90
C ILE A 559 2.28 -7.00 -17.59
N SER A 560 1.82 -8.20 -17.21
CA SER A 560 2.31 -8.96 -16.06
C SER A 560 2.13 -8.26 -14.69
N VAL A 561 1.04 -7.53 -14.49
CA VAL A 561 0.63 -7.08 -13.14
C VAL A 561 0.25 -8.29 -12.31
N THR A 562 0.73 -8.34 -11.07
CA THR A 562 0.39 -9.37 -10.08
C THR A 562 -1.03 -9.15 -9.57
N PRO A 563 -1.92 -10.16 -9.60
CA PRO A 563 -3.27 -10.03 -9.05
C PRO A 563 -3.23 -9.87 -7.53
N GLY A 564 -4.11 -9.03 -6.99
CA GLY A 564 -4.37 -8.99 -5.56
C GLY A 564 -4.99 -10.29 -5.04
N PRO A 565 -4.94 -10.54 -3.72
CA PRO A 565 -5.55 -11.73 -3.12
C PRO A 565 -7.07 -11.71 -3.35
N SER A 566 -7.61 -12.85 -3.81
CA SER A 566 -9.03 -12.97 -4.19
C SER A 566 -9.87 -13.79 -3.22
N SER A 567 -9.27 -14.56 -2.32
CA SER A 567 -9.98 -15.53 -1.48
C SER A 567 -9.38 -15.59 -0.08
N GLY A 568 -10.07 -16.29 0.83
CA GLY A 568 -9.63 -16.43 2.21
C GLY A 568 -9.61 -15.12 3.00
N PRO A 569 -8.93 -15.11 4.16
CA PRO A 569 -8.80 -13.91 4.99
C PRO A 569 -8.20 -12.71 4.24
N ASP A 570 -7.23 -12.96 3.37
CA ASP A 570 -6.44 -11.96 2.64
C ASP A 570 -7.31 -11.24 1.61
N GLY A 571 -8.15 -11.99 0.89
CA GLY A 571 -9.14 -11.42 -0.01
C GLY A 571 -10.15 -10.55 0.73
N ILE A 572 -10.57 -10.97 1.93
CA ILE A 572 -11.47 -10.19 2.79
C ILE A 572 -10.80 -8.91 3.30
N GLU A 573 -9.54 -8.99 3.77
CA GLU A 573 -8.81 -7.82 4.27
C GLU A 573 -8.52 -6.83 3.13
N ASN A 574 -8.13 -7.32 1.96
CA ASN A 574 -7.87 -6.51 0.78
C ASN A 574 -9.07 -5.63 0.38
N VAL A 575 -10.30 -6.10 0.59
CA VAL A 575 -11.54 -5.36 0.25
C VAL A 575 -12.24 -4.75 1.47
N ARG A 576 -11.61 -4.84 2.65
CA ARG A 576 -12.21 -4.45 3.93
C ARG A 576 -12.51 -2.95 3.99
N PRO A 577 -13.71 -2.56 4.46
CA PRO A 577 -14.05 -1.14 4.52
C PRO A 577 -13.29 -0.39 5.61
N TYR A 578 -12.63 0.68 5.20
CA TYR A 578 -12.05 1.67 6.09
C TYR A 578 -13.11 2.63 6.63
N ARG A 579 -13.18 2.77 7.96
CA ARG A 579 -14.09 3.73 8.60
C ARG A 579 -13.45 5.12 8.67
N ILE A 580 -14.00 6.07 7.92
CA ILE A 580 -13.52 7.46 7.94
C ILE A 580 -13.79 8.08 9.33
N PRO A 581 -12.75 8.53 10.06
CA PRO A 581 -12.86 9.03 11.43
C PRO A 581 -13.89 10.14 11.59
N GLY A 582 -14.67 10.08 12.67
CA GLY A 582 -15.71 11.06 12.96
C GLY A 582 -16.99 10.93 12.12
N THR A 583 -17.11 9.89 11.30
CA THR A 583 -18.28 9.66 10.44
C THR A 583 -18.84 8.23 10.57
N LYS A 584 -19.95 7.97 9.86
CA LYS A 584 -20.47 6.61 9.64
C LYS A 584 -20.11 6.05 8.25
N ALA A 585 -19.26 6.74 7.50
CA ALA A 585 -18.77 6.25 6.21
C ALA A 585 -17.82 5.06 6.45
N ARG A 586 -18.13 3.95 5.78
CA ARG A 586 -17.34 2.72 5.67
C ARG A 586 -17.02 2.56 4.19
N MET A 587 -15.79 2.92 3.87
CA MET A 587 -15.33 3.13 2.50
C MET A 587 -14.49 1.96 2.05
N SER A 588 -14.81 1.39 0.89
CA SER A 588 -13.94 0.43 0.19
C SER A 588 -13.66 0.93 -1.23
N PHE A 589 -12.60 0.39 -1.81
CA PHE A 589 -12.18 0.62 -3.18
C PHE A 589 -12.89 -0.38 -4.10
N ALA A 590 -13.11 0.00 -5.35
CA ALA A 590 -13.61 -0.87 -6.41
C ALA A 590 -12.86 -0.51 -7.69
N THR A 591 -11.58 -0.84 -7.68
CA THR A 591 -10.58 -0.46 -8.68
C THR A 591 -10.54 -1.50 -9.81
N SER A 592 -11.68 -1.85 -10.43
CA SER A 592 -11.74 -2.77 -11.59
C SER A 592 -13.16 -2.90 -12.16
N LEU A 593 -13.35 -2.79 -13.47
CA LEU A 593 -14.62 -2.93 -14.17
C LEU A 593 -15.17 -4.35 -13.98
N PRO A 594 -14.35 -5.41 -14.11
CA PRO A 594 -14.82 -6.73 -13.77
C PRO A 594 -15.20 -6.90 -12.28
N ALA A 595 -14.82 -6.01 -11.36
CA ALA A 595 -15.40 -6.01 -10.01
C ALA A 595 -16.90 -5.67 -10.01
N PHE A 596 -17.40 -4.92 -11.00
CA PHE A 596 -18.81 -4.58 -11.17
C PHE A 596 -19.62 -5.66 -11.92
N VAL A 597 -19.05 -6.86 -12.08
CA VAL A 597 -19.76 -8.05 -12.52
C VAL A 597 -20.44 -8.70 -11.32
N TYR A 598 -21.74 -8.52 -11.16
CA TYR A 598 -22.46 -8.99 -9.96
C TYR A 598 -22.63 -10.52 -9.92
N ASN A 599 -22.97 -11.17 -11.04
CA ASN A 599 -23.32 -12.59 -11.09
C ASN A 599 -22.39 -13.40 -12.02
N GLY A 600 -21.07 -13.13 -11.98
CA GLY A 600 -20.03 -13.92 -12.67
C GLY A 600 -20.07 -13.96 -14.21
N GLY A 601 -20.95 -13.21 -14.86
CA GLY A 601 -21.06 -13.13 -16.33
C GLY A 601 -20.74 -11.74 -16.88
N PRO A 602 -20.30 -11.62 -18.16
CA PRO A 602 -19.94 -10.32 -18.74
C PRO A 602 -21.13 -9.36 -18.90
N VAL A 603 -22.37 -9.87 -18.94
CA VAL A 603 -23.59 -9.06 -18.88
C VAL A 603 -24.50 -9.63 -17.80
N THR A 604 -24.46 -9.03 -16.62
CA THR A 604 -25.25 -9.50 -15.47
C THR A 604 -26.60 -8.79 -15.44
N PRO A 605 -27.72 -9.52 -15.35
CA PRO A 605 -29.03 -8.90 -15.23
C PRO A 605 -29.11 -8.00 -13.99
N PHE A 606 -29.76 -6.85 -14.15
CA PHE A 606 -29.96 -5.90 -13.06
C PHE A 606 -30.92 -6.47 -12.02
N GLY A 607 -30.56 -6.41 -10.74
CA GLY A 607 -31.42 -6.86 -9.65
C GLY A 607 -31.45 -8.38 -9.43
N GLU A 608 -30.58 -9.14 -10.09
CA GLU A 608 -30.43 -10.58 -9.84
C GLU A 608 -29.31 -10.85 -8.82
N ALA A 609 -29.72 -11.40 -7.67
CA ALA A 609 -28.83 -11.82 -6.58
C ALA A 609 -27.93 -12.99 -7.03
N PRO A 610 -26.78 -13.22 -6.36
CA PRO A 610 -25.99 -14.40 -6.64
C PRO A 610 -26.81 -15.66 -6.30
N GLY A 611 -26.42 -16.79 -6.87
CA GLY A 611 -27.07 -18.08 -6.61
C GLY A 611 -27.23 -18.37 -5.10
N PRO A 612 -28.30 -19.08 -4.69
CA PRO A 612 -28.57 -19.33 -3.28
C PRO A 612 -27.42 -20.11 -2.63
N GLY A 613 -26.99 -19.66 -1.44
CA GLY A 613 -25.94 -20.32 -0.65
C GLY A 613 -24.51 -19.93 -1.04
N ILE A 614 -24.32 -19.00 -1.97
CA ILE A 614 -23.00 -18.43 -2.29
C ILE A 614 -22.60 -17.47 -1.17
N ASP A 615 -21.44 -17.72 -0.56
CA ASP A 615 -20.74 -16.73 0.25
C ASP A 615 -19.99 -15.77 -0.70
N PRO A 616 -20.40 -14.49 -0.80
CA PRO A 616 -19.79 -13.57 -1.75
C PRO A 616 -18.34 -13.24 -1.41
N CYS A 617 -17.90 -13.49 -0.17
CA CYS A 617 -16.51 -13.24 0.23
C CYS A 617 -15.61 -14.48 0.11
N ALA A 618 -16.13 -15.62 -0.34
CA ALA A 618 -15.31 -16.80 -0.62
C ALA A 618 -14.43 -16.62 -1.87
N ASP A 619 -14.90 -15.84 -2.85
CA ASP A 619 -14.16 -15.42 -4.04
C ASP A 619 -14.52 -13.97 -4.39
N THR A 620 -13.71 -13.05 -3.88
CA THR A 620 -13.87 -11.62 -4.09
C THR A 620 -13.63 -11.22 -5.55
N ALA A 621 -12.93 -12.02 -6.36
CA ALA A 621 -12.76 -11.72 -7.78
C ALA A 621 -14.06 -11.88 -8.57
N SER A 622 -14.91 -12.85 -8.18
CA SER A 622 -16.16 -13.16 -8.86
C SER A 622 -17.40 -12.44 -8.30
N TYR A 623 -17.37 -12.07 -7.01
CA TYR A 623 -18.51 -11.47 -6.30
C TYR A 623 -18.13 -10.18 -5.57
N TYR A 624 -17.18 -9.41 -6.12
CA TYR A 624 -16.55 -8.26 -5.46
C TYR A 624 -17.54 -7.29 -4.80
N MET A 625 -18.50 -6.75 -5.56
CA MET A 625 -19.51 -5.83 -5.01
C MET A 625 -20.37 -6.49 -3.93
N TYR A 626 -20.69 -7.79 -4.06
CA TYR A 626 -21.45 -8.47 -3.01
C TYR A 626 -20.62 -8.67 -1.74
N CYS A 627 -19.32 -8.92 -1.85
CA CYS A 627 -18.45 -9.01 -0.67
C CYS A 627 -18.32 -7.64 0.00
N LEU A 628 -18.13 -6.56 -0.77
CA LEU A 628 -18.11 -5.20 -0.22
C LEU A 628 -19.37 -4.90 0.59
N ASP A 629 -20.55 -5.25 0.07
CA ASP A 629 -21.84 -5.06 0.73
C ASP A 629 -21.96 -5.92 2.00
N ALA A 630 -21.58 -7.21 1.92
CA ALA A 630 -21.57 -8.13 3.05
C ALA A 630 -20.64 -7.68 4.20
N LEU A 631 -19.51 -7.05 3.88
CA LEU A 631 -18.60 -6.43 4.85
C LEU A 631 -19.11 -5.08 5.40
N GLY A 632 -20.25 -4.60 4.88
CA GLY A 632 -20.95 -3.43 5.37
C GLY A 632 -20.49 -2.11 4.74
N THR A 633 -19.81 -2.15 3.60
CA THR A 633 -19.45 -0.95 2.84
C THR A 633 -20.70 -0.11 2.56
N ASN A 634 -20.60 1.21 2.72
CA ASN A 634 -21.68 2.13 2.34
C ASN A 634 -21.21 3.29 1.46
N LEU A 635 -19.90 3.45 1.28
CA LEU A 635 -19.28 4.40 0.37
C LEU A 635 -18.32 3.65 -0.55
N VAL A 636 -18.69 3.45 -1.80
CA VAL A 636 -17.80 2.85 -2.80
C VAL A 636 -16.96 3.96 -3.44
N MET A 637 -15.65 3.79 -3.46
CA MET A 637 -14.74 4.56 -4.29
C MET A 637 -14.42 3.74 -5.54
N GLN A 638 -15.08 4.06 -6.64
CA GLN A 638 -14.78 3.50 -7.95
C GLN A 638 -13.67 4.35 -8.58
N ASP A 639 -12.46 4.24 -8.05
CA ASP A 639 -11.28 4.91 -8.57
C ASP A 639 -10.70 4.18 -9.77
N GLU A 640 -11.50 3.98 -10.81
CA GLU A 640 -11.15 3.14 -11.96
C GLU A 640 -10.75 3.96 -13.21
N ALA A 641 -9.80 3.44 -13.98
CA ALA A 641 -9.37 3.96 -15.28
C ALA A 641 -9.59 2.91 -16.38
N ASN A 642 -10.72 2.99 -17.09
CA ASN A 642 -10.94 2.17 -18.27
C ASN A 642 -10.38 2.87 -19.52
N PRO A 643 -9.42 2.28 -20.24
CA PRO A 643 -8.97 2.83 -21.51
C PRO A 643 -10.07 2.67 -22.57
N GLY A 644 -10.46 3.77 -23.20
CA GLY A 644 -11.48 3.78 -24.23
C GLY A 644 -11.95 5.19 -24.54
N MET A 645 -12.32 5.41 -25.80
CA MET A 645 -13.01 6.64 -26.20
C MET A 645 -14.43 6.64 -25.65
N TRP A 646 -14.84 7.74 -25.03
CA TRP A 646 -16.21 7.89 -24.50
C TRP A 646 -17.29 7.73 -25.57
N ALA A 647 -17.00 8.06 -26.82
CA ALA A 647 -17.92 7.90 -27.92
C ALA A 647 -17.22 7.28 -29.14
N THR A 648 -17.37 5.97 -29.32
CA THR A 648 -16.75 5.21 -30.43
C THR A 648 -17.78 4.39 -31.22
N ALA A 649 -17.35 3.80 -32.33
CA ALA A 649 -18.12 2.85 -33.12
C ALA A 649 -18.18 1.44 -32.47
N GLY A 650 -17.26 1.15 -31.55
CA GLY A 650 -17.23 -0.09 -30.75
C GLY A 650 -18.17 -0.04 -29.54
N GLU A 651 -17.75 -0.64 -28.43
CA GLU A 651 -18.52 -0.66 -27.18
C GLU A 651 -18.84 0.77 -26.69
N TRP A 652 -20.12 1.00 -26.38
CA TRP A 652 -20.60 2.33 -26.01
C TRP A 652 -20.33 2.60 -24.53
N GLN A 653 -19.13 3.12 -24.24
CA GLN A 653 -18.63 3.47 -22.89
C GLN A 653 -19.70 4.13 -21.97
N PRO A 654 -20.52 5.11 -22.41
CA PRO A 654 -21.47 5.78 -21.52
C PRO A 654 -22.54 4.82 -20.96
N LEU A 655 -22.82 3.71 -21.64
CA LEU A 655 -23.71 2.65 -21.16
C LEU A 655 -22.97 1.64 -20.27
N GLU A 656 -21.73 1.31 -20.60
CA GLU A 656 -20.84 0.49 -19.77
C GLU A 656 -20.67 1.08 -18.37
N TRP A 657 -20.30 2.35 -18.27
CA TRP A 657 -20.12 3.05 -16.99
C TRP A 657 -21.41 3.17 -16.17
N MET A 658 -22.59 3.06 -16.77
CA MET A 658 -23.84 3.00 -16.00
C MET A 658 -24.02 1.65 -15.29
N SER A 659 -23.47 0.58 -15.85
CA SER A 659 -23.50 -0.76 -15.27
C SER A 659 -22.61 -0.88 -14.02
N SER A 660 -21.74 0.10 -13.77
CA SER A 660 -20.95 0.27 -12.55
C SER A 660 -21.42 1.47 -11.72
N THR A 661 -21.27 2.69 -12.23
CA THR A 661 -21.50 3.93 -11.47
C THR A 661 -22.90 4.03 -10.86
N TRP A 662 -23.92 3.96 -11.72
CA TRP A 662 -25.32 4.08 -11.31
C TRP A 662 -25.82 2.80 -10.66
N ARG A 663 -25.47 1.65 -11.24
CA ARG A 663 -25.89 0.34 -10.73
C ARG A 663 -25.51 0.16 -9.26
N ALA A 664 -24.32 0.55 -8.84
CA ALA A 664 -23.87 0.43 -7.45
C ALA A 664 -24.86 1.01 -6.42
N VAL A 665 -25.56 2.09 -6.76
CA VAL A 665 -26.54 2.74 -5.85
C VAL A 665 -28.00 2.45 -6.19
N ALA A 666 -28.26 1.75 -7.30
CA ALA A 666 -29.61 1.49 -7.81
C ALA A 666 -30.00 0.01 -7.78
N ASP A 667 -29.03 -0.90 -7.89
CA ASP A 667 -29.28 -2.33 -7.85
C ASP A 667 -29.88 -2.70 -6.47
N PRO A 668 -31.02 -3.41 -6.44
CA PRO A 668 -31.66 -3.82 -5.20
C PRO A 668 -30.92 -4.94 -4.45
N THR A 669 -29.91 -5.57 -5.05
CA THR A 669 -29.18 -6.70 -4.42
C THR A 669 -28.01 -6.26 -3.54
N VAL A 670 -27.66 -4.97 -3.56
CA VAL A 670 -26.67 -4.34 -2.68
C VAL A 670 -27.25 -3.07 -2.06
N GLU A 671 -26.68 -2.59 -0.96
CA GLU A 671 -27.23 -1.49 -0.15
C GLU A 671 -26.32 -0.25 -0.07
N PHE A 672 -25.33 -0.11 -0.96
CA PHE A 672 -24.42 1.05 -0.95
C PHE A 672 -25.15 2.40 -0.97
N ASP A 673 -24.82 3.29 -0.04
CA ASP A 673 -25.43 4.63 0.05
C ASP A 673 -24.94 5.55 -1.06
N TYR A 674 -23.65 5.45 -1.40
CA TYR A 674 -22.97 6.28 -2.40
C TYR A 674 -21.97 5.49 -3.22
N ASN A 675 -21.80 5.91 -4.47
CA ASN A 675 -20.66 5.55 -5.31
C ASN A 675 -19.99 6.82 -5.84
N VAL A 676 -18.67 6.86 -5.81
CA VAL A 676 -17.84 8.00 -6.23
C VAL A 676 -16.95 7.51 -7.35
N THR A 677 -17.11 8.08 -8.55
CA THR A 677 -16.43 7.64 -9.77
C THR A 677 -15.63 8.82 -10.35
N PRO A 678 -14.42 9.13 -9.81
CA PRO A 678 -13.49 10.00 -10.51
C PRO A 678 -13.16 9.42 -11.90
N HIS A 679 -12.79 10.26 -12.85
CA HIS A 679 -12.32 9.82 -14.16
C HIS A 679 -10.93 10.36 -14.44
N MET A 680 -10.14 9.54 -15.13
CA MET A 680 -9.01 10.01 -15.90
C MET A 680 -9.45 10.40 -17.30
N VAL A 681 -8.87 11.48 -17.83
CA VAL A 681 -9.07 11.87 -19.24
C VAL A 681 -7.73 12.23 -19.87
N GLY A 682 -7.63 12.19 -21.19
CA GLY A 682 -6.37 12.40 -21.90
C GLY A 682 -5.87 11.16 -22.62
N ASN A 683 -4.73 11.30 -23.29
CA ASN A 683 -4.08 10.20 -23.99
C ASN A 683 -2.69 9.90 -23.39
N LEU A 684 -2.34 8.62 -23.33
CA LEU A 684 -1.01 8.09 -23.07
C LEU A 684 -0.54 7.42 -24.37
N GLY A 685 0.08 8.19 -25.25
CA GLY A 685 0.42 7.73 -26.60
C GLY A 685 -0.85 7.46 -27.40
N ASP A 686 -1.10 6.20 -27.74
CA ASP A 686 -2.31 5.71 -28.42
C ASP A 686 -3.37 5.13 -27.46
N LEU A 687 -3.11 5.12 -26.14
CA LEU A 687 -4.06 4.69 -25.12
C LEU A 687 -4.93 5.88 -24.66
N VAL A 688 -6.20 5.84 -25.02
CA VAL A 688 -7.18 6.90 -24.71
C VAL A 688 -7.86 6.65 -23.37
N PHE A 689 -7.98 7.69 -22.55
CA PHE A 689 -8.87 7.73 -21.39
C PHE A 689 -9.85 8.90 -21.56
N ASP A 690 -11.14 8.64 -21.41
CA ASP A 690 -12.18 9.66 -21.58
C ASP A 690 -13.41 9.35 -20.72
N GLY A 691 -14.11 10.39 -20.29
CA GLY A 691 -15.42 10.25 -19.68
C GLY A 691 -15.87 11.39 -18.78
N GLN A 692 -16.73 11.05 -17.81
CA GLN A 692 -17.43 12.01 -16.96
C GLN A 692 -17.41 11.57 -15.50
N THR A 693 -16.66 12.30 -14.69
CA THR A 693 -16.63 12.11 -13.23
C THR A 693 -18.03 12.24 -12.63
N ALA A 694 -18.40 11.34 -11.72
CA ALA A 694 -19.74 11.31 -11.12
C ALA A 694 -19.73 10.97 -9.63
N ILE A 695 -20.75 11.44 -8.93
CA ILE A 695 -21.11 10.97 -7.58
C ILE A 695 -22.58 10.57 -7.62
N ALA A 696 -22.87 9.32 -7.29
CA ALA A 696 -24.22 8.77 -7.25
C ALA A 696 -24.66 8.50 -5.80
N GLN A 697 -25.97 8.60 -5.54
CA GLN A 697 -26.58 8.41 -4.22
C GLN A 697 -27.84 7.55 -4.31
N ARG A 698 -27.93 6.54 -3.45
CA ARG A 698 -29.11 5.69 -3.30
C ARG A 698 -30.31 6.49 -2.81
N GLY A 699 -31.46 6.24 -3.43
CA GLY A 699 -32.75 6.81 -3.01
C GLY A 699 -32.88 8.33 -3.17
N LEU A 700 -32.06 8.95 -4.02
CA LEU A 700 -32.11 10.39 -4.28
C LEU A 700 -33.36 10.76 -5.09
N ARG A 701 -34.19 11.66 -4.55
CA ARG A 701 -35.51 12.03 -5.12
C ARG A 701 -35.56 13.44 -5.72
N GLY A 702 -34.49 14.23 -5.55
CA GLY A 702 -34.48 15.63 -5.92
C GLY A 702 -35.24 16.55 -4.95
N PRO A 703 -35.21 17.87 -5.17
CA PRO A 703 -35.96 18.83 -4.37
C PRO A 703 -37.47 18.62 -4.49
N ARG A 704 -38.24 18.96 -3.44
CA ARG A 704 -39.71 18.90 -3.51
C ARG A 704 -40.22 19.84 -4.62
N GLY A 705 -41.14 19.33 -5.45
CA GLY A 705 -41.75 20.12 -6.53
C GLY A 705 -40.87 20.31 -7.77
N ALA A 706 -39.67 19.71 -7.83
CA ALA A 706 -38.87 19.71 -9.06
C ALA A 706 -39.61 18.97 -10.19
N LYS A 707 -39.66 19.57 -11.39
CA LYS A 707 -40.17 18.88 -12.58
C LYS A 707 -39.34 17.63 -12.84
N ARG A 708 -39.97 16.50 -13.21
CA ARG A 708 -39.30 15.21 -13.44
C ARG A 708 -38.07 15.30 -14.34
N ALA A 709 -38.16 16.04 -15.45
CA ALA A 709 -37.04 16.26 -16.38
C ALA A 709 -35.89 17.13 -15.82
N ARG A 710 -36.14 17.95 -14.80
CA ARG A 710 -35.11 18.76 -14.11
C ARG A 710 -34.48 18.03 -12.90
N ALA A 711 -34.90 16.79 -12.64
CA ALA A 711 -34.50 16.02 -11.46
C ALA A 711 -33.70 14.76 -11.83
N SER A 712 -33.34 14.59 -13.10
CA SER A 712 -32.66 13.42 -13.63
C SER A 712 -31.66 13.81 -14.72
N CYS A 713 -30.52 13.12 -14.78
CA CYS A 713 -29.48 13.35 -15.79
C CYS A 713 -28.91 12.03 -16.27
N SER A 714 -28.35 12.06 -17.46
CA SER A 714 -27.62 10.96 -18.07
C SER A 714 -26.22 11.45 -18.37
N TYR A 715 -25.28 10.50 -18.42
CA TYR A 715 -24.06 10.69 -19.18
C TYR A 715 -24.38 11.20 -20.59
N VAL A 716 -23.56 12.13 -21.10
CA VAL A 716 -23.58 12.50 -22.52
C VAL A 716 -23.47 11.23 -23.38
N GLY A 717 -24.37 11.07 -24.35
CA GLY A 717 -24.47 9.89 -25.21
C GLY A 717 -25.41 8.80 -24.70
N ASN A 718 -26.01 8.99 -23.53
CA ASN A 718 -26.82 8.00 -22.85
C ASN A 718 -28.28 8.45 -22.59
N ASP A 719 -28.81 9.42 -23.35
CA ASP A 719 -30.19 9.90 -23.21
C ASP A 719 -31.26 8.87 -23.60
N ARG A 720 -30.92 7.93 -24.49
CA ARG A 720 -31.83 6.92 -25.03
C ARG A 720 -31.11 5.61 -25.37
N PHE A 721 -31.86 4.51 -25.27
CA PHE A 721 -31.46 3.20 -25.76
C PHE A 721 -31.69 3.09 -27.27
N LEU A 722 -30.75 2.51 -27.98
CA LEU A 722 -30.80 2.27 -29.42
C LEU A 722 -30.72 0.78 -29.70
N ALA A 723 -31.87 0.10 -29.84
CA ALA A 723 -31.93 -1.35 -30.03
C ALA A 723 -31.13 -1.91 -31.23
N ALA A 724 -30.79 -1.06 -32.21
CA ALA A 724 -29.98 -1.43 -33.37
C ALA A 724 -28.47 -1.37 -33.10
N GLU A 725 -28.03 -0.72 -32.02
CA GLU A 725 -26.61 -0.47 -31.71
C GLU A 725 -26.22 -0.97 -30.31
N ASP A 726 -27.14 -0.89 -29.33
CA ASP A 726 -26.87 -1.17 -27.93
C ASP A 726 -27.24 -2.63 -27.58
N PRO A 727 -26.42 -3.34 -26.76
CA PRO A 727 -26.75 -4.70 -26.35
C PRO A 727 -28.05 -4.74 -25.53
N PRO A 728 -28.96 -5.72 -25.72
CA PRO A 728 -30.26 -5.74 -25.06
C PRO A 728 -30.20 -5.65 -23.52
N GLY A 729 -29.17 -6.23 -22.89
CA GLY A 729 -28.98 -6.17 -21.43
C GLY A 729 -28.74 -4.76 -20.89
N TYR A 730 -28.43 -3.78 -21.75
CA TYR A 730 -28.14 -2.41 -21.37
C TYR A 730 -29.35 -1.46 -21.38
N GLU A 731 -30.53 -1.94 -21.78
CA GLU A 731 -31.75 -1.12 -21.85
C GLU A 731 -32.07 -0.44 -20.50
N VAL A 732 -31.84 -1.14 -19.38
CA VAL A 732 -32.06 -0.61 -18.03
C VAL A 732 -31.11 0.54 -17.66
N TYR A 733 -29.92 0.59 -18.27
CA TYR A 733 -28.88 1.57 -18.00
C TYR A 733 -29.05 2.86 -18.79
N ALA A 734 -29.80 2.80 -19.90
CA ALA A 734 -30.07 3.95 -20.74
C ALA A 734 -30.99 4.98 -20.08
N GLY A 735 -30.87 6.22 -20.53
CA GLY A 735 -31.73 7.32 -20.18
C GLY A 735 -31.41 7.99 -18.84
N PRO A 736 -32.06 9.13 -18.57
CA PRO A 736 -31.73 9.97 -17.43
C PRO A 736 -32.11 9.32 -16.10
N LYS A 737 -31.17 9.34 -15.15
CA LYS A 737 -31.29 8.79 -13.79
C LYS A 737 -31.34 9.88 -12.73
N ARG A 738 -31.98 9.61 -11.61
CA ARG A 738 -32.14 10.60 -10.52
C ARG A 738 -31.02 10.52 -9.48
N GLU A 739 -30.31 9.41 -9.48
CA GLU A 739 -29.34 9.03 -8.46
C GLU A 739 -28.04 9.83 -8.58
N PHE A 740 -27.79 10.52 -9.71
CA PHE A 740 -26.65 11.42 -9.85
C PHE A 740 -26.77 12.66 -8.95
N LEU A 741 -25.96 12.67 -7.90
CA LEU A 741 -25.81 13.81 -7.00
C LEU A 741 -25.00 14.93 -7.67
N GLY A 742 -23.97 14.56 -8.41
CA GLY A 742 -23.18 15.43 -9.28
C GLY A 742 -22.61 14.64 -10.44
N LEU A 743 -22.52 15.28 -11.61
CA LEU A 743 -22.03 14.71 -12.84
C LEU A 743 -21.25 15.79 -13.59
N ALA A 744 -19.97 15.55 -13.84
CA ALA A 744 -19.12 16.41 -14.65
C ALA A 744 -19.65 16.47 -16.09
N PRO A 745 -19.54 17.61 -16.78
CA PRO A 745 -19.84 17.66 -18.20
C PRO A 745 -18.80 16.87 -19.00
N TRP A 746 -19.16 16.46 -20.21
CA TRP A 746 -18.19 16.03 -21.22
C TRP A 746 -17.78 17.20 -22.11
N VAL A 747 -16.74 17.02 -22.94
CA VAL A 747 -16.22 18.05 -23.87
C VAL A 747 -17.24 18.54 -24.91
N ALA A 748 -18.38 17.85 -25.04
CA ALA A 748 -19.48 18.26 -25.87
C ALA A 748 -20.82 18.04 -25.16
N SER A 749 -21.81 18.86 -25.53
CA SER A 749 -23.19 18.62 -25.12
C SER A 749 -23.75 17.37 -25.79
N ASP A 750 -24.81 16.82 -25.19
CA ASP A 750 -25.46 15.63 -25.70
C ASP A 750 -26.03 15.80 -27.12
N ALA A 751 -25.92 14.75 -27.94
CA ALA A 751 -26.21 14.77 -29.37
C ALA A 751 -26.46 13.35 -29.91
N SER A 752 -26.72 13.22 -31.22
CA SER A 752 -26.79 11.91 -31.86
C SER A 752 -25.47 11.14 -31.75
N ARG A 753 -25.52 9.81 -31.64
CA ARG A 753 -24.33 8.94 -31.58
C ARG A 753 -23.31 9.25 -32.68
N ALA A 754 -23.77 9.49 -33.91
CA ALA A 754 -22.89 9.89 -35.02
C ALA A 754 -22.11 11.19 -34.76
N LYS A 755 -22.75 12.21 -34.17
CA LYS A 755 -22.07 13.47 -33.81
C LYS A 755 -21.10 13.27 -32.66
N LEU A 756 -21.47 12.50 -31.65
CA LEU A 756 -20.60 12.22 -30.50
C LEU A 756 -19.39 11.38 -30.92
N ARG A 757 -19.56 10.40 -31.82
CA ARG A 757 -18.45 9.63 -32.41
C ARG A 757 -17.47 10.51 -33.19
N ALA A 758 -17.98 11.49 -33.94
CA ALA A 758 -17.13 12.47 -34.63
C ALA A 758 -16.35 13.34 -33.63
N VAL A 759 -16.94 13.68 -32.49
CA VAL A 759 -16.22 14.36 -31.40
C VAL A 759 -15.14 13.44 -30.82
N GLY A 760 -15.45 12.20 -30.47
CA GLY A 760 -14.46 11.24 -29.95
C GLY A 760 -13.29 11.04 -30.91
N ALA A 761 -13.57 10.87 -32.21
CA ALA A 761 -12.54 10.74 -33.24
C ALA A 761 -11.65 11.99 -33.39
N ALA A 762 -12.19 13.20 -33.11
CA ALA A 762 -11.42 14.45 -33.13
C ALA A 762 -10.57 14.65 -31.87
N LEU A 763 -10.86 13.97 -30.76
CA LEU A 763 -10.03 14.00 -29.54
C LEU A 763 -8.90 12.97 -29.57
N ALA A 764 -9.05 11.93 -30.40
CA ALA A 764 -8.16 10.79 -30.46
C ALA A 764 -6.73 11.20 -30.86
N PRO A 765 -5.70 10.51 -30.34
CA PRO A 765 -4.31 10.81 -30.66
C PRO A 765 -4.04 10.61 -32.17
N GLY A 766 -3.32 11.53 -32.80
CA GLY A 766 -3.00 11.48 -34.23
C GLY A 766 -4.17 11.82 -35.17
N SER A 767 -5.28 12.35 -34.67
CA SER A 767 -6.41 12.83 -35.47
C SER A 767 -6.08 14.02 -36.38
N GLY A 768 -5.11 14.86 -36.00
CA GLY A 768 -4.78 16.13 -36.65
C GLY A 768 -5.85 17.21 -36.50
N ASP A 769 -6.91 16.98 -35.72
CA ASP A 769 -7.94 17.98 -35.44
C ASP A 769 -7.44 19.01 -34.42
N PRO A 770 -7.84 20.29 -34.49
CA PRO A 770 -7.51 21.27 -33.46
C PRO A 770 -7.96 20.90 -32.03
N ARG A 771 -8.89 19.94 -31.89
CA ARG A 771 -9.36 19.41 -30.60
C ARG A 771 -8.59 18.18 -30.12
N GLU A 772 -7.56 17.74 -30.84
CA GLU A 772 -6.78 16.56 -30.47
C GLU A 772 -6.30 16.67 -29.01
N ASN A 773 -6.57 15.63 -28.22
CA ASN A 773 -6.24 15.55 -26.79
C ASN A 773 -6.81 16.72 -25.93
N ASP A 774 -7.78 17.50 -26.42
CA ASP A 774 -8.42 18.60 -25.68
C ASP A 774 -9.55 18.10 -24.76
N TYR A 775 -9.22 17.13 -23.90
CA TYR A 775 -10.15 16.60 -22.90
C TYR A 775 -10.37 17.56 -21.73
N LEU A 776 -11.58 17.52 -21.17
CA LEU A 776 -12.03 18.42 -20.11
C LEU A 776 -11.43 18.06 -18.74
N GLU A 777 -10.76 19.01 -18.08
CA GLU A 777 -10.39 18.90 -16.67
C GLU A 777 -11.42 19.60 -15.75
N THR A 778 -11.88 18.90 -14.71
CA THR A 778 -12.84 19.46 -13.72
C THR A 778 -12.91 18.62 -12.43
N ALA A 779 -13.94 18.82 -11.61
CA ALA A 779 -14.22 18.01 -10.43
C ALA A 779 -15.71 18.00 -10.06
N VAL A 780 -16.13 17.00 -9.29
CA VAL A 780 -17.42 16.94 -8.59
C VAL A 780 -17.17 17.00 -7.08
N VAL A 781 -17.81 17.95 -6.40
CA VAL A 781 -17.67 18.18 -4.95
C VAL A 781 -19.01 17.98 -4.26
N ALA A 782 -19.08 17.05 -3.32
CA ALA A 782 -20.33 16.77 -2.60
C ALA A 782 -20.14 16.45 -1.11
N ASP A 783 -21.08 16.90 -0.29
CA ASP A 783 -21.23 16.40 1.08
C ASP A 783 -22.01 15.08 1.09
N LEU A 784 -21.48 14.03 1.73
CA LEU A 784 -22.12 12.70 1.76
C LEU A 784 -22.60 12.35 3.18
N PRO A 785 -23.82 12.75 3.61
CA PRO A 785 -24.37 12.38 4.92
C PRO A 785 -24.68 10.89 5.05
N PHE A 786 -24.54 10.37 6.26
CA PHE A 786 -24.98 9.03 6.64
C PHE A 786 -25.99 9.13 7.80
N PRO A 787 -27.29 8.80 7.61
CA PRO A 787 -27.88 8.27 6.37
C PRO A 787 -28.01 9.34 5.26
N PRO A 788 -28.16 8.94 3.99
CA PRO A 788 -28.32 9.86 2.86
C PRO A 788 -29.51 10.81 2.98
N VAL A 789 -29.39 11.99 2.39
CA VAL A 789 -30.47 12.98 2.31
C VAL A 789 -31.20 12.84 0.97
N PRO A 790 -32.43 12.32 0.93
CA PRO A 790 -33.10 12.01 -0.33
C PRO A 790 -33.66 13.24 -1.05
N ARG A 791 -33.75 14.40 -0.40
CA ARG A 791 -34.38 15.61 -0.97
C ARG A 791 -33.40 16.78 -1.02
N ARG A 792 -32.45 16.70 -1.95
CA ARG A 792 -31.46 17.74 -2.25
C ARG A 792 -31.33 17.91 -3.77
N PRO A 793 -30.63 18.94 -4.27
CA PRO A 793 -30.40 19.09 -5.69
C PRO A 793 -29.78 17.83 -6.29
N ASN A 794 -30.26 17.42 -7.45
CA ASN A 794 -29.66 16.37 -8.28
C ASN A 794 -28.96 17.06 -9.44
N CYS A 795 -27.92 16.44 -10.00
CA CYS A 795 -27.22 16.96 -11.16
C CYS A 795 -26.79 18.44 -11.04
N SER A 796 -26.21 18.83 -9.91
CA SER A 796 -25.83 20.22 -9.68
C SER A 796 -24.59 20.62 -10.49
N GLY A 797 -24.74 20.72 -11.81
CA GLY A 797 -23.76 21.26 -12.76
C GLY A 797 -23.86 22.75 -12.92
#